data_AF-A0A2U9IHD9-F1
#
_entry.id   AF-A0A2U9IHD9-F1
#
_cell.length_a   1.000
_cell.length_b   1.000
_cell.length_c   1.000
_cell.angle_alpha   90.00
_cell.angle_beta   90.00
_cell.angle_gamma   90.00
#
_symmetry.space_group_name_H-M   'P 1'
#
loop_
_entity.id
_entity.type
_entity.pdbx_description
1 polymer ?
#
loop_
_entity_poly.entity_id
_entity_poly.type
_entity_poly.pdbx_seq_one_letter_code
_entity_poly.pdbx_strand_id
1 'polypeptide(L)'
;MANALADTISLVYKAPMVLPPLPYTSKDNSIITNNFDYLTAYVINRYIKNIKPSEILDMKADNLTKILKYSSYTDIEEIYEALLSTPADTRPGKNFSSLAAHMNLTSLIGWLIFGEAKDIPYYRLAAILHDVGKIIKPEAHLDGASLFFNEVIQKVKEEGVKGNIIDYLGVVKDRVEKHHSLDFKPDHIAAENERFPNEKIEEVFSKNEECSPFSEMLNQKSTADSINIENKWIKELGEEEYRKRYSKCSALAYDHIMQNKGEKKIENNKVNGYIYYINFPGVQSFIEYFSNLKDISTASFMVDFIVSTLPFVHFDNLLQKTRLPLEALLAVSGGHSILVGRSDVEPEKFIDDLKNDSLLRDLDIELPITYKPFFVNENLASYDVISDLMRESQFNSLKFKGSKILSLGLHRICDNCKERPAVDKVGEEYLCSRCKTIKDFANKRGFSARVKPKYIICNKEVDIGYNGIDPMVFISGGNSDDDPRYVSIIKFDANDASMYFANTLTWSEYVDKSFYTDYWIKKSLRETAKEYYNKNQEMVKRLIAGIQFLGGDEGLLISPALISINFMIDMIKKVYRNTGVTFKVGIVTVKPDHPVQFAVSTAEKIMDEAKIEKDEVNIDRNSIGILVSPSFVSPSAIRSFQRFGDFTILSYKNTISEVEDILNDVKVDISGKDENFKDFVREMESIVQFLYMHKNINETIIYLIRERVRHKEYSQLIDKILKSYKIDEKKINILDIYFILKSIDSGFSKVRE
;
A
#
# COMPACT_ATOMS: atom_id res chain seq x y z
N MET A 1 31.54 4.05 2.02
CA MET A 1 30.89 4.90 3.01
C MET A 1 29.85 5.83 2.37
N ALA A 2 30.22 6.71 1.43
CA ALA A 2 29.26 7.62 0.77
C ALA A 2 28.05 6.91 0.12
N ASN A 3 28.25 5.79 -0.60
CA ASN A 3 27.15 4.98 -1.14
C ASN A 3 26.21 4.41 -0.06
N ALA A 4 26.75 4.01 1.09
CA ALA A 4 25.94 3.53 2.20
C ALA A 4 25.11 4.67 2.82
N LEU A 5 25.66 5.87 2.91
CA LEU A 5 24.93 7.05 3.37
C LEU A 5 23.83 7.46 2.39
N ALA A 6 24.12 7.45 1.07
CA ALA A 6 23.13 7.73 0.04
C ALA A 6 21.97 6.71 0.06
N ASP A 7 22.26 5.42 0.22
CA ASP A 7 21.23 4.39 0.40
C ASP A 7 20.39 4.64 1.66
N THR A 8 21.02 4.97 2.78
CA THR A 8 20.30 5.26 4.03
C THR A 8 19.39 6.47 3.89
N ILE A 9 19.81 7.52 3.17
CA ILE A 9 18.96 8.69 2.90
C ILE A 9 17.83 8.30 1.93
N SER A 10 18.11 7.51 0.89
CA SER A 10 17.08 7.03 -0.04
C SER A 10 16.01 6.19 0.67
N LEU A 11 16.37 5.42 1.70
CA LEU A 11 15.41 4.71 2.55
C LEU A 11 14.42 5.68 3.22
N VAL A 12 14.87 6.85 3.67
CA VAL A 12 13.99 7.90 4.25
C VAL A 12 13.04 8.43 3.18
N TYR A 13 13.53 8.64 1.95
CA TYR A 13 12.69 9.17 0.86
C TYR A 13 11.72 8.13 0.29
N LYS A 14 11.93 6.87 0.66
CA LYS A 14 11.07 5.73 0.36
C LYS A 14 10.45 5.16 1.64
N ALA A 15 10.22 6.02 2.64
CA ALA A 15 9.67 5.64 3.93
C ALA A 15 8.44 4.72 3.84
N PRO A 16 7.50 4.87 2.89
CA PRO A 16 6.34 3.98 2.82
C PRO A 16 6.73 2.51 2.56
N MET A 17 7.78 2.27 1.77
CA MET A 17 8.34 0.92 1.60
C MET A 17 9.01 0.44 2.89
N VAL A 18 9.80 1.30 3.54
CA VAL A 18 10.70 0.92 4.65
C VAL A 18 9.97 0.80 5.99
N LEU A 19 8.97 1.64 6.22
CA LEU A 19 8.24 1.71 7.48
C LEU A 19 7.15 0.64 7.48
N PRO A 20 7.22 -0.36 8.38
CA PRO A 20 6.12 -1.31 8.55
C PRO A 20 4.84 -0.58 8.99
N PRO A 21 3.63 -1.16 8.79
CA PRO A 21 2.38 -0.55 9.23
C PRO A 21 2.40 -0.15 10.72
N LEU A 22 3.09 -0.94 11.55
CA LEU A 22 3.35 -0.64 12.95
C LEU A 22 4.83 -0.86 13.29
N PRO A 23 5.46 0.05 14.04
CA PRO A 23 6.82 -0.13 14.52
C PRO A 23 6.90 -1.33 15.46
N TYR A 24 8.01 -2.07 15.39
CA TYR A 24 8.22 -3.26 16.20
C TYR A 24 9.69 -3.40 16.66
N THR A 25 9.89 -4.12 17.77
CA THR A 25 11.18 -4.52 18.31
C THR A 25 11.27 -6.05 18.36
N SER A 26 12.48 -6.60 18.23
CA SER A 26 12.75 -8.03 18.34
C SER A 26 13.77 -8.25 19.45
N LYS A 27 13.47 -9.13 20.43
CA LYS A 27 14.34 -9.38 21.60
C LYS A 27 15.79 -9.70 21.22
N ASP A 28 16.00 -10.38 20.08
CA ASP A 28 17.32 -10.79 19.60
C ASP A 28 17.69 -10.17 18.24
N ASN A 29 16.94 -9.16 17.77
CA ASN A 29 17.10 -8.60 16.42
C ASN A 29 17.09 -9.65 15.28
N SER A 30 16.45 -10.80 15.51
CA SER A 30 16.52 -11.95 14.59
C SER A 30 15.31 -12.03 13.66
N ILE A 31 14.25 -11.29 13.94
CA ILE A 31 12.97 -11.41 13.24
C ILE A 31 12.79 -10.22 12.30
N ILE A 32 12.56 -10.54 11.03
CA ILE A 32 12.19 -9.63 9.95
C ILE A 32 10.74 -9.92 9.59
N THR A 33 9.87 -8.91 9.61
CA THR A 33 8.41 -9.11 9.55
C THR A 33 7.81 -9.04 8.15
N ASN A 34 8.41 -8.24 7.26
CA ASN A 34 7.90 -8.00 5.92
C ASN A 34 9.02 -8.01 4.87
N ASN A 35 8.65 -7.98 3.60
CA ASN A 35 9.59 -8.04 2.48
C ASN A 35 10.53 -6.83 2.42
N PHE A 36 10.03 -5.62 2.62
CA PHE A 36 10.86 -4.42 2.51
C PHE A 36 11.85 -4.27 3.65
N ASP A 37 11.56 -4.87 4.81
CA ASP A 37 12.54 -5.03 5.89
C ASP A 37 13.74 -5.89 5.40
N TYR A 38 13.51 -6.92 4.56
CA TYR A 38 14.60 -7.69 3.93
C TYR A 38 15.40 -6.85 2.94
N LEU A 39 14.72 -6.09 2.07
CA LEU A 39 15.39 -5.18 1.15
C LEU A 39 16.27 -4.17 1.91
N THR A 40 15.71 -3.58 2.96
CA THR A 40 16.40 -2.61 3.82
C THR A 40 17.61 -3.26 4.50
N ALA A 41 17.41 -4.45 5.09
CA ALA A 41 18.50 -5.20 5.70
C ALA A 41 19.61 -5.56 4.69
N TYR A 42 19.25 -5.93 3.46
CA TYR A 42 20.19 -6.21 2.38
C TYR A 42 21.00 -4.96 2.00
N VAL A 43 20.32 -3.85 1.72
CA VAL A 43 20.92 -2.58 1.29
C VAL A 43 21.92 -2.06 2.33
N ILE A 44 21.66 -2.26 3.62
CA ILE A 44 22.59 -1.89 4.69
C ILE A 44 23.75 -2.89 4.78
N ASN A 45 23.46 -4.20 4.83
CA ASN A 45 24.46 -5.22 5.16
C ASN A 45 25.40 -5.54 3.99
N ARG A 46 25.02 -5.25 2.74
CA ARG A 46 25.86 -5.47 1.54
C ARG A 46 27.18 -4.68 1.55
N TYR A 47 27.27 -3.64 2.38
CA TYR A 47 28.51 -2.87 2.59
C TYR A 47 29.45 -3.48 3.64
N ILE A 48 28.96 -4.42 4.43
CA ILE A 48 29.72 -5.09 5.50
C ILE A 48 30.19 -6.46 5.01
N LYS A 49 29.32 -7.21 4.35
CA LYS A 49 29.61 -8.54 3.78
C LYS A 49 28.98 -8.66 2.40
N ASN A 50 29.58 -9.47 1.54
CA ASN A 50 28.94 -9.84 0.28
C ASN A 50 27.81 -10.84 0.57
N ILE A 51 26.61 -10.59 0.07
CA ILE A 51 25.41 -11.41 0.34
C ILE A 51 24.92 -11.95 -0.99
N LYS A 52 24.86 -13.27 -1.12
CA LYS A 52 24.35 -13.94 -2.32
C LYS A 52 22.82 -13.97 -2.30
N PRO A 53 22.16 -14.04 -3.47
CA PRO A 53 20.70 -14.16 -3.53
C PRO A 53 20.15 -15.33 -2.68
N SER A 54 20.81 -16.48 -2.69
CA SER A 54 20.40 -17.66 -1.91
C SER A 54 20.44 -17.48 -0.39
N GLU A 55 21.13 -16.46 0.12
CA GLU A 55 21.36 -16.23 1.55
C GLU A 55 20.40 -15.17 2.13
N ILE A 56 19.65 -14.47 1.29
CA ILE A 56 18.90 -13.28 1.73
C ILE A 56 17.78 -13.63 2.71
N LEU A 57 17.08 -14.74 2.50
CA LEU A 57 16.02 -15.19 3.40
C LEU A 57 16.57 -15.64 4.75
N ASP A 58 17.87 -15.91 4.89
CA ASP A 58 18.51 -16.26 6.17
C ASP A 58 19.10 -15.05 6.91
N MET A 59 18.92 -13.84 6.38
CA MET A 59 19.41 -12.62 7.02
C MET A 59 18.73 -12.35 8.37
N LYS A 60 19.53 -11.81 9.30
CA LYS A 60 19.08 -11.28 10.59
C LYS A 60 18.89 -9.77 10.52
N ALA A 61 18.07 -9.22 11.42
CA ALA A 61 17.73 -7.81 11.48
C ALA A 61 18.75 -6.95 12.28
N ASP A 62 19.91 -7.49 12.65
CA ASP A 62 20.87 -6.88 13.61
C ASP A 62 21.20 -5.40 13.37
N ASN A 63 21.34 -4.96 12.11
CA ASN A 63 21.58 -3.56 11.76
C ASN A 63 20.30 -2.80 11.38
N LEU A 64 19.27 -3.51 10.92
CA LEU A 64 17.97 -2.94 10.59
C LEU A 64 17.28 -2.37 11.83
N THR A 65 17.28 -3.11 12.95
CA THR A 65 16.59 -2.71 14.18
C THR A 65 17.21 -1.47 14.85
N LYS A 66 18.45 -1.12 14.52
CA LYS A 66 19.07 0.15 14.95
C LYS A 66 18.51 1.35 14.21
N ILE A 67 18.17 1.19 12.93
CA ILE A 67 17.59 2.22 12.07
C ILE A 67 16.07 2.31 12.28
N LEU A 68 15.40 1.19 12.55
CA LEU A 68 13.96 1.14 12.82
C LEU A 68 13.61 1.32 14.30
N LYS A 69 14.52 1.84 15.14
CA LYS A 69 14.18 2.21 16.52
C LYS A 69 13.01 3.20 16.52
N TYR A 70 12.18 3.17 17.55
CA TYR A 70 10.98 3.99 17.60
C TYR A 70 11.22 5.49 17.34
N SER A 71 12.24 6.07 17.96
CA SER A 71 12.62 7.47 17.73
C SER A 71 12.97 7.72 16.26
N SER A 72 13.75 6.82 15.67
CA SER A 72 14.09 6.89 14.25
C SER A 72 12.88 6.67 13.34
N TYR A 73 11.91 5.85 13.73
CA TYR A 73 10.67 5.66 12.99
C TYR A 73 9.89 6.98 12.90
N THR A 74 9.69 7.67 14.02
CA THR A 74 8.97 8.95 14.06
C THR A 74 9.75 10.03 13.31
N ASP A 75 11.06 10.08 13.47
CA ASP A 75 11.91 11.05 12.76
C ASP A 75 11.85 10.82 11.23
N ILE A 76 11.90 9.57 10.76
CA ILE A 76 11.77 9.23 9.33
C ILE A 76 10.39 9.64 8.80
N GLU A 77 9.33 9.40 9.59
CA GLU A 77 7.97 9.80 9.24
C GLU A 77 7.87 11.32 9.06
N GLU A 78 8.34 12.10 10.03
CA GLU A 78 8.31 13.57 10.00
C GLU A 78 9.14 14.13 8.84
N ILE A 79 10.34 13.59 8.60
CA ILE A 79 11.20 14.00 7.49
C ILE A 79 10.52 13.67 6.15
N TYR A 80 9.92 12.48 6.02
CA TYR A 80 9.23 12.09 4.79
C TYR A 80 8.03 13.00 4.51
N GLU A 81 7.23 13.35 5.51
CA GLU A 81 6.13 14.30 5.36
C GLU A 81 6.59 15.71 4.95
N ALA A 82 7.69 16.20 5.53
CA ALA A 82 8.28 17.47 5.14
C ALA A 82 8.72 17.46 3.66
N LEU A 83 9.34 16.37 3.21
CA LEU A 83 9.78 16.21 1.82
C LEU A 83 8.61 16.09 0.84
N LEU A 84 7.56 15.39 1.25
CA LEU A 84 6.37 15.15 0.43
C LEU A 84 5.51 16.41 0.27
N SER A 85 5.47 17.24 1.32
CA SER A 85 4.78 18.54 1.30
C SER A 85 5.58 19.66 0.65
N THR A 86 6.90 19.47 0.48
CA THR A 86 7.76 20.41 -0.25
C THR A 86 7.80 20.04 -1.73
N PRO A 87 7.38 20.92 -2.65
CA PRO A 87 7.45 20.63 -4.07
C PRO A 87 8.87 20.72 -4.61
N ALA A 88 9.19 19.94 -5.64
CA ALA A 88 10.48 19.99 -6.32
C ALA A 88 10.76 21.35 -6.95
N ASP A 89 9.75 21.93 -7.61
CA ASP A 89 9.76 23.34 -8.00
C ASP A 89 8.94 24.12 -6.97
N THR A 90 9.53 25.11 -6.31
CA THR A 90 8.86 25.88 -5.27
C THR A 90 8.08 27.09 -5.81
N ARG A 91 8.10 27.30 -7.13
CA ARG A 91 7.37 28.40 -7.78
C ARG A 91 5.91 28.00 -8.00
N PRO A 92 4.93 28.73 -7.44
CA PRO A 92 3.52 28.52 -7.72
C PRO A 92 3.21 28.28 -9.21
N GLY A 93 2.47 27.21 -9.47
CA GLY A 93 2.06 26.75 -10.80
C GLY A 93 2.99 25.73 -11.45
N LYS A 94 4.13 25.38 -10.83
CA LYS A 94 5.11 24.41 -11.38
C LYS A 94 5.32 23.17 -10.51
N ASN A 95 4.48 23.00 -9.49
CA ASN A 95 4.64 22.06 -8.40
C ASN A 95 4.01 20.69 -8.75
N PHE A 96 4.61 19.94 -9.69
CA PHE A 96 4.03 18.69 -10.20
C PHE A 96 4.57 17.42 -9.51
N SER A 97 5.65 17.53 -8.76
CA SER A 97 6.30 16.43 -8.04
C SER A 97 6.84 16.92 -6.69
N SER A 98 6.99 15.99 -5.76
CA SER A 98 7.59 16.23 -4.45
C SER A 98 9.10 16.33 -4.54
N LEU A 99 9.70 16.96 -3.53
CA LEU A 99 11.14 17.05 -3.40
C LEU A 99 11.79 15.66 -3.26
N ALA A 100 11.11 14.71 -2.59
CA ALA A 100 11.60 13.35 -2.43
C ALA A 100 11.71 12.60 -3.77
N ALA A 101 10.69 12.68 -4.63
CA ALA A 101 10.72 12.01 -5.92
C ALA A 101 11.79 12.60 -6.84
N HIS A 102 11.88 13.94 -6.88
CA HIS A 102 12.89 14.65 -7.66
C HIS A 102 14.31 14.27 -7.25
N MET A 103 14.66 14.35 -5.96
CA MET A 103 16.02 14.01 -5.50
C MET A 103 16.39 12.54 -5.75
N ASN A 104 15.42 11.61 -5.64
CA ASN A 104 15.64 10.21 -6.01
C ASN A 104 15.90 10.05 -7.51
N LEU A 105 15.12 10.73 -8.37
CA LEU A 105 15.31 10.67 -9.82
C LEU A 105 16.65 11.28 -10.25
N THR A 106 17.02 12.45 -9.70
CA THR A 106 18.32 13.10 -9.93
C THR A 106 19.48 12.19 -9.52
N SER A 107 19.36 11.51 -8.39
CA SER A 107 20.34 10.51 -7.92
C SER A 107 20.45 9.30 -8.87
N LEU A 108 19.31 8.75 -9.32
CA LEU A 108 19.26 7.64 -10.27
C LEU A 108 19.91 8.00 -11.60
N ILE A 109 19.59 9.16 -12.18
CA ILE A 109 20.20 9.66 -13.42
C ILE A 109 21.71 9.82 -13.23
N GLY A 110 22.15 10.39 -12.11
CA GLY A 110 23.58 10.49 -11.78
C GLY A 110 24.28 9.13 -11.80
N TRP A 111 23.66 8.09 -11.25
CA TRP A 111 24.20 6.73 -11.27
C TRP A 111 24.24 6.10 -12.68
N LEU A 112 23.27 6.44 -13.55
CA LEU A 112 23.21 6.00 -14.95
C LEU A 112 24.26 6.71 -15.84
N ILE A 113 24.52 8.00 -15.60
CA ILE A 113 25.49 8.80 -16.38
C ILE A 113 26.92 8.44 -16.01
N PHE A 114 27.27 8.53 -14.73
CA PHE A 114 28.66 8.53 -14.29
C PHE A 114 29.24 7.15 -14.06
N GLY A 115 28.67 6.13 -14.68
CA GLY A 115 28.68 4.78 -14.16
C GLY A 115 30.02 4.07 -13.96
N GLU A 116 31.10 4.61 -14.50
CA GLU A 116 32.47 4.10 -14.34
C GLU A 116 33.41 5.05 -13.56
N ALA A 117 32.93 6.21 -13.14
CA ALA A 117 33.72 7.19 -12.43
C ALA A 117 34.00 6.75 -10.97
N LYS A 118 35.23 6.97 -10.49
CA LYS A 118 35.58 6.73 -9.07
C LYS A 118 34.74 7.56 -8.10
N ASP A 119 34.18 8.67 -8.58
CA ASP A 119 33.46 9.67 -7.80
C ASP A 119 31.94 9.44 -7.70
N ILE A 120 31.40 8.38 -8.32
CA ILE A 120 29.95 8.06 -8.27
C ILE A 120 29.39 8.13 -6.84
N PRO A 121 30.05 7.59 -5.79
CA PRO A 121 29.48 7.60 -4.46
C PRO A 121 29.26 9.01 -3.90
N TYR A 122 30.17 9.94 -4.19
CA TYR A 122 30.05 11.34 -3.77
C TYR A 122 29.00 12.07 -4.60
N TYR A 123 28.95 11.78 -5.89
CA TYR A 123 27.99 12.38 -6.80
C TYR A 123 26.56 11.99 -6.41
N ARG A 124 26.32 10.69 -6.19
CA ARG A 124 25.02 10.16 -5.78
C ARG A 124 24.54 10.79 -4.47
N LEU A 125 25.45 10.87 -3.48
CA LEU A 125 25.15 11.50 -2.20
C LEU A 125 24.89 13.02 -2.33
N ALA A 126 25.60 13.72 -3.22
CA ALA A 126 25.28 15.11 -3.54
C ALA A 126 23.91 15.23 -4.23
N ALA A 127 23.61 14.37 -5.20
CA ALA A 127 22.36 14.37 -5.95
C ALA A 127 21.13 14.13 -5.07
N ILE A 128 21.23 13.21 -4.10
CA ILE A 128 20.11 12.95 -3.19
C ILE A 128 19.91 14.06 -2.14
N LEU A 129 20.87 14.98 -1.96
CA LEU A 129 20.80 16.07 -0.97
C LEU A 129 20.82 17.48 -1.58
N HIS A 130 20.93 17.61 -2.91
CA HIS A 130 21.29 18.88 -3.55
C HIS A 130 20.30 20.01 -3.26
N ASP A 131 19.03 19.66 -3.09
CA ASP A 131 17.94 20.60 -2.85
C ASP A 131 17.37 20.55 -1.42
N VAL A 132 18.06 19.89 -0.48
CA VAL A 132 17.60 19.77 0.92
C VAL A 132 17.32 21.14 1.57
N GLY A 133 18.02 22.19 1.11
CA GLY A 133 17.82 23.55 1.59
C GLY A 133 16.44 24.14 1.29
N LYS A 134 15.65 23.57 0.36
CA LYS A 134 14.29 24.01 0.06
C LYS A 134 13.32 23.82 1.23
N ILE A 135 13.59 22.85 2.10
CA ILE A 135 12.81 22.61 3.33
C ILE A 135 12.99 23.77 4.33
N ILE A 136 14.18 24.38 4.35
CA ILE A 136 14.55 25.41 5.33
C ILE A 136 14.27 26.81 4.78
N LYS A 137 14.71 27.07 3.54
CA LYS A 137 14.73 28.40 2.94
C LYS A 137 14.51 28.31 1.41
N PRO A 138 13.28 28.05 0.94
CA PRO A 138 12.99 27.77 -0.47
C PRO A 138 13.38 28.90 -1.44
N GLU A 139 13.36 30.15 -0.98
CA GLU A 139 13.74 31.34 -1.77
C GLU A 139 15.26 31.51 -1.94
N ALA A 140 16.05 30.86 -1.09
CA ALA A 140 17.52 30.87 -1.12
C ALA A 140 18.05 29.50 -0.67
N HIS A 141 17.66 28.46 -1.40
CA HIS A 141 17.89 27.07 -0.99
C HIS A 141 19.37 26.69 -0.90
N LEU A 142 20.26 27.39 -1.62
CA LEU A 142 21.71 27.22 -1.47
C LEU A 142 22.21 27.65 -0.08
N ASP A 143 21.70 28.77 0.47
CA ASP A 143 22.00 29.19 1.84
C ASP A 143 21.46 28.15 2.84
N GLY A 144 20.23 27.68 2.60
CA GLY A 144 19.58 26.65 3.41
C GLY A 144 20.38 25.35 3.43
N ALA A 145 20.90 24.91 2.28
CA ALA A 145 21.75 23.74 2.18
C ALA A 145 23.08 23.94 2.93
N SER A 146 23.71 25.12 2.83
CA SER A 146 24.95 25.40 3.56
C SER A 146 24.74 25.35 5.08
N LEU A 147 23.63 25.90 5.58
CA LEU A 147 23.23 25.81 6.98
C LEU A 147 23.04 24.35 7.41
N PHE A 148 22.28 23.57 6.64
CA PHE A 148 22.06 22.15 6.90
C PHE A 148 23.38 21.37 7.02
N PHE A 149 24.29 21.51 6.06
CA PHE A 149 25.57 20.79 6.10
C PHE A 149 26.45 21.24 7.25
N ASN A 150 26.48 22.53 7.58
CA ASN A 150 27.25 23.03 8.72
C ASN A 150 26.76 22.42 10.04
N GLU A 151 25.44 22.38 10.25
CA GLU A 151 24.84 21.79 11.45
C GLU A 151 25.08 20.28 11.53
N VAL A 152 24.90 19.54 10.42
CA VAL A 152 25.17 18.10 10.38
C VAL A 152 26.64 17.81 10.67
N ILE A 153 27.56 18.53 10.04
CA ILE A 153 29.02 18.35 10.27
C ILE A 153 29.37 18.67 11.72
N GLN A 154 28.77 19.71 12.31
CA GLN A 154 28.98 20.05 13.71
C GLN A 154 28.47 18.95 14.64
N LYS A 155 27.22 18.47 14.46
CA LYS A 155 26.65 17.39 15.27
C LYS A 155 27.48 16.10 15.17
N VAL A 156 27.91 15.73 13.97
CA VAL A 156 28.79 14.56 13.75
C VAL A 156 30.12 14.69 14.50
N LYS A 157 30.69 15.91 14.58
CA LYS A 157 31.89 16.19 15.39
C LYS A 157 31.61 16.08 16.88
N GLU A 158 30.51 16.65 17.36
CA GLU A 158 30.10 16.64 18.77
C GLU A 158 29.80 15.22 19.28
N GLU A 159 29.19 14.37 18.45
CA GLU A 159 28.92 12.96 18.75
C GLU A 159 30.19 12.08 18.70
N GLY A 160 31.32 12.63 18.26
CA GLY A 160 32.59 11.90 18.19
C GLY A 160 32.58 10.75 17.18
N VAL A 161 31.79 10.86 16.09
CA VAL A 161 31.71 9.85 15.05
C VAL A 161 33.08 9.69 14.39
N LYS A 162 33.68 8.50 14.51
CA LYS A 162 35.01 8.20 13.97
C LYS A 162 34.98 7.94 12.46
N GLY A 163 36.07 8.27 11.78
CA GLY A 163 36.30 8.01 10.35
C GLY A 163 36.17 9.25 9.48
N ASN A 164 36.35 9.09 8.17
CA ASN A 164 36.45 10.21 7.22
C ASN A 164 35.08 10.81 6.84
N ILE A 165 34.02 10.58 7.63
CA ILE A 165 32.65 11.03 7.34
C ILE A 165 32.54 12.55 7.19
N ILE A 166 33.30 13.30 7.99
CA ILE A 166 33.36 14.76 7.90
C ILE A 166 33.96 15.19 6.56
N ASP A 167 35.03 14.54 6.10
CA ASP A 167 35.64 14.84 4.81
C ASP A 167 34.68 14.50 3.66
N TYR A 168 33.96 13.37 3.75
CA TYR A 168 32.92 13.00 2.80
C TYR A 168 31.82 14.08 2.72
N LEU A 169 31.31 14.54 3.86
CA LEU A 169 30.29 15.58 3.93
C LEU A 169 30.80 16.93 3.40
N GLY A 170 32.07 17.27 3.63
CA GLY A 170 32.68 18.46 3.05
C GLY A 170 32.71 18.44 1.52
N VAL A 171 33.15 17.34 0.91
CA VAL A 171 33.15 17.18 -0.56
C VAL A 171 31.73 17.24 -1.13
N VAL A 172 30.75 16.66 -0.42
CA VAL A 172 29.35 16.68 -0.84
C VAL A 172 28.78 18.09 -0.75
N LYS A 173 29.01 18.80 0.36
CA LYS A 173 28.61 20.19 0.55
C LYS A 173 29.09 21.07 -0.61
N ASP A 174 30.39 20.98 -0.95
CA ASP A 174 30.97 21.76 -2.04
C ASP A 174 30.31 21.49 -3.40
N ARG A 175 29.85 20.24 -3.64
CA ARG A 175 29.11 19.87 -4.85
C ARG A 175 27.68 20.39 -4.83
N VAL A 176 27.00 20.28 -3.69
CA VAL A 176 25.64 20.80 -3.51
C VAL A 176 25.60 22.31 -3.68
N GLU A 177 26.55 23.06 -3.14
CA GLU A 177 26.61 24.52 -3.30
C GLU A 177 26.85 24.97 -4.76
N LYS A 178 27.27 24.05 -5.64
CA LYS A 178 27.56 24.29 -7.06
C LYS A 178 26.61 23.54 -7.99
N HIS A 179 25.48 23.01 -7.52
CA HIS A 179 24.62 22.16 -8.35
C HIS A 179 23.91 22.92 -9.49
N HIS A 180 23.80 24.25 -9.44
CA HIS A 180 23.33 25.04 -10.60
C HIS A 180 24.37 25.18 -11.73
N SER A 181 25.57 24.62 -11.55
CA SER A 181 26.58 24.60 -12.61
C SER A 181 26.23 23.57 -13.69
N LEU A 182 26.64 23.84 -14.93
CA LEU A 182 26.49 22.92 -16.07
C LEU A 182 27.11 21.52 -15.81
N ASP A 183 28.00 21.41 -14.81
CA ASP A 183 28.66 20.18 -14.44
C ASP A 183 27.75 19.20 -13.66
N PHE A 184 26.60 19.66 -13.15
CA PHE A 184 25.62 18.85 -12.41
C PHE A 184 24.42 18.42 -13.26
N LYS A 185 24.70 17.93 -14.47
CA LYS A 185 23.70 17.58 -15.50
C LYS A 185 22.46 16.78 -15.05
N PRO A 186 22.56 15.76 -14.16
CA PRO A 186 21.41 15.01 -13.64
C PRO A 186 20.23 15.83 -13.14
N ASP A 187 20.46 16.94 -12.43
CA ASP A 187 19.37 17.80 -11.93
C ASP A 187 18.60 18.43 -13.11
N HIS A 188 19.33 19.00 -14.06
CA HIS A 188 18.75 19.55 -15.28
C HIS A 188 17.88 18.53 -16.03
N ILE A 189 18.38 17.30 -16.21
CA ILE A 189 17.64 16.24 -16.91
C ILE A 189 16.38 15.83 -16.12
N ALA A 190 16.48 15.67 -14.79
CA ALA A 190 15.31 15.36 -13.95
C ALA A 190 14.25 16.47 -14.06
N ALA A 191 14.67 17.72 -13.85
CA ALA A 191 13.78 18.88 -13.89
C ALA A 191 13.13 19.09 -15.27
N GLU A 192 13.85 18.84 -16.37
CA GLU A 192 13.28 18.89 -17.73
C GLU A 192 12.22 17.82 -17.99
N ASN A 193 12.31 16.67 -17.31
CA ASN A 193 11.31 15.59 -17.42
C ASN A 193 10.12 15.78 -16.48
N GLU A 194 10.27 16.59 -15.43
CA GLU A 194 9.22 16.88 -14.46
C GLU A 194 8.44 18.16 -14.77
N ARG A 195 9.06 19.11 -15.48
CA ARG A 195 8.44 20.39 -15.83
C ARG A 195 7.67 20.30 -17.14
N PHE A 196 6.51 20.94 -17.15
CA PHE A 196 5.78 21.18 -18.39
C PHE A 196 6.15 22.56 -18.97
N PRO A 197 6.09 22.72 -20.30
CA PRO A 197 6.30 24.00 -20.94
C PRO A 197 5.32 25.04 -20.37
N ASN A 198 5.83 26.21 -19.96
CA ASN A 198 4.99 27.27 -19.40
C ASN A 198 3.87 27.65 -20.36
N GLU A 199 4.14 27.62 -21.67
CA GLU A 199 3.21 27.97 -22.74
C GLU A 199 1.92 27.14 -22.66
N LYS A 200 2.04 25.84 -22.34
CA LYS A 200 0.89 24.94 -22.18
C LYS A 200 0.02 25.31 -20.98
N ILE A 201 0.63 25.78 -19.88
CA ILE A 201 -0.09 26.21 -18.68
C ILE A 201 -0.74 27.57 -18.93
N GLU A 202 -0.02 28.49 -19.57
CA GLU A 202 -0.50 29.82 -19.93
C GLU A 202 -1.69 29.79 -20.89
N GLU A 203 -1.73 28.86 -21.83
CA GLU A 203 -2.88 28.64 -22.71
C GLU A 203 -4.19 28.44 -21.92
N VAL A 204 -4.12 27.78 -20.76
CA VAL A 204 -5.29 27.55 -19.91
C VAL A 204 -5.58 28.78 -19.06
N PHE A 205 -4.55 29.35 -18.44
CA PHE A 205 -4.72 30.51 -17.55
C PHE A 205 -5.21 31.74 -18.30
N SER A 206 -4.79 31.95 -19.55
CA SER A 206 -5.23 33.07 -20.38
C SER A 206 -6.67 32.92 -20.90
N LYS A 207 -7.17 31.69 -21.09
CA LYS A 207 -8.54 31.42 -21.57
C LYS A 207 -9.60 31.46 -20.47
N ASN A 208 -9.20 31.38 -19.21
CA ASN A 208 -10.10 31.41 -18.07
C ASN A 208 -9.83 32.68 -17.23
N GLU A 209 -10.78 33.62 -17.23
CA GLU A 209 -10.66 34.89 -16.50
C GLU A 209 -10.29 34.70 -15.02
N GLU A 210 -10.83 33.66 -14.36
CA GLU A 210 -10.53 33.34 -12.96
C GLU A 210 -9.08 32.88 -12.74
N CYS A 211 -8.44 32.34 -13.78
CA CYS A 211 -7.07 31.81 -13.75
C CYS A 211 -6.03 32.78 -14.29
N SER A 212 -6.46 33.80 -15.05
CA SER A 212 -5.58 34.83 -15.61
C SER A 212 -4.66 35.52 -14.59
N PRO A 213 -5.04 35.73 -13.31
CA PRO A 213 -4.15 36.25 -12.27
C PRO A 213 -2.88 35.41 -12.04
N PHE A 214 -2.94 34.11 -12.33
CA PHE A 214 -1.87 33.17 -12.02
C PHE A 214 -0.78 33.09 -13.10
N SER A 215 -1.01 33.65 -14.29
CA SER A 215 -0.01 33.73 -15.37
C SER A 215 1.20 34.58 -14.98
N GLU A 216 1.02 35.60 -14.14
CA GLU A 216 2.11 36.47 -13.67
C GLU A 216 3.14 35.69 -12.83
N MET A 217 2.69 34.67 -12.08
CA MET A 217 3.55 33.81 -11.26
C MET A 217 4.41 32.87 -12.12
N LEU A 218 3.85 32.28 -13.17
CA LEU A 218 4.55 31.31 -14.03
C LEU A 218 5.75 31.91 -14.77
N ASN A 219 5.67 33.22 -15.07
CA ASN A 219 6.68 33.95 -15.83
C ASN A 219 7.88 34.41 -15.00
N GLN A 220 7.83 34.26 -13.68
CA GLN A 220 8.94 34.66 -12.83
C GLN A 220 10.11 33.69 -12.93
N LYS A 221 11.32 34.26 -12.92
CA LYS A 221 12.57 33.50 -12.95
C LYS A 221 13.00 33.02 -11.56
N SER A 222 12.58 33.69 -10.49
CA SER A 222 12.95 33.34 -9.11
C SER A 222 11.74 32.87 -8.28
N THR A 223 12.00 32.00 -7.30
CA THR A 223 11.02 31.58 -6.30
C THR A 223 10.53 32.75 -5.46
N ALA A 224 11.43 33.65 -5.04
CA ALA A 224 11.09 34.82 -4.24
C ALA A 224 10.04 35.72 -4.92
N ASP A 225 10.23 36.00 -6.21
CA ASP A 225 9.31 36.84 -6.97
C ASP A 225 7.94 36.16 -7.12
N SER A 226 7.92 34.85 -7.34
CA SER A 226 6.69 34.07 -7.47
C SER A 226 5.88 34.07 -6.16
N ILE A 227 6.55 33.88 -5.02
CA ILE A 227 5.94 33.93 -3.67
C ILE A 227 5.43 35.33 -3.35
N ASN A 228 6.14 36.39 -3.77
CA ASN A 228 5.67 37.77 -3.55
C ASN A 228 4.35 38.04 -4.29
N ILE A 229 4.19 37.51 -5.50
CA ILE A 229 2.94 37.61 -6.27
C ILE A 229 1.83 36.78 -5.64
N GLU A 230 2.13 35.55 -5.19
CA GLU A 230 1.17 34.70 -4.45
C GLU A 230 0.64 35.43 -3.21
N ASN A 231 1.53 36.00 -2.40
CA ASN A 231 1.16 36.76 -1.19
C ASN A 231 0.31 37.99 -1.50
N LYS A 232 0.53 38.65 -2.65
CA LYS A 232 -0.33 39.73 -3.12
C LYS A 232 -1.74 39.23 -3.38
N TRP A 233 -1.90 38.12 -4.10
CA TRP A 233 -3.21 37.54 -4.40
C TRP A 233 -3.94 36.99 -3.16
N ILE A 234 -3.21 36.39 -2.21
CA ILE A 234 -3.78 35.97 -0.91
C ILE A 234 -4.36 37.18 -0.16
N LYS A 235 -3.67 38.33 -0.18
CA LYS A 235 -4.18 39.57 0.44
C LYS A 235 -5.41 40.13 -0.27
N GLU A 236 -5.48 40.02 -1.59
CA GLU A 236 -6.59 40.54 -2.39
C GLU A 236 -7.85 39.66 -2.34
N LEU A 237 -7.70 38.34 -2.34
CA LEU A 237 -8.81 37.38 -2.42
C LEU A 237 -9.21 36.78 -1.06
N GLY A 238 -8.30 36.78 -0.09
CA GLY A 238 -8.40 35.94 1.10
C GLY A 238 -7.87 34.52 0.86
N GLU A 239 -7.28 33.91 1.88
CA GLU A 239 -6.57 32.63 1.76
C GLU A 239 -7.45 31.48 1.28
N GLU A 240 -8.67 31.36 1.81
CA GLU A 240 -9.60 30.28 1.45
C GLU A 240 -10.02 30.34 -0.02
N GLU A 241 -10.40 31.54 -0.48
CA GLU A 241 -10.81 31.75 -1.88
C GLU A 241 -9.63 31.63 -2.84
N TYR A 242 -8.44 32.13 -2.46
CA TYR A 242 -7.20 31.91 -3.21
C TYR A 242 -6.94 30.42 -3.41
N ARG A 243 -6.92 29.62 -2.34
CA ARG A 243 -6.66 28.17 -2.39
C ARG A 243 -7.67 27.46 -3.28
N LYS A 244 -8.95 27.82 -3.17
CA LYS A 244 -10.02 27.25 -4.00
C LYS A 244 -9.80 27.56 -5.49
N ARG A 245 -9.52 28.81 -5.85
CA ARG A 245 -9.25 29.21 -7.24
C ARG A 245 -7.98 28.58 -7.78
N TYR A 246 -6.89 28.63 -7.02
CA TYR A 246 -5.61 28.05 -7.42
C TYR A 246 -5.71 26.55 -7.67
N SER A 247 -6.42 25.81 -6.80
CA SER A 247 -6.68 24.38 -6.98
C SER A 247 -7.48 24.10 -8.26
N LYS A 248 -8.55 24.87 -8.50
CA LYS A 248 -9.38 24.76 -9.72
C LYS A 248 -8.56 25.02 -10.98
N CYS A 249 -7.76 26.08 -11.00
CA CYS A 249 -6.95 26.45 -12.15
C CYS A 249 -5.81 25.45 -12.40
N SER A 250 -5.18 24.93 -11.33
CA SER A 250 -4.16 23.89 -11.44
C SER A 250 -4.74 22.59 -12.00
N ALA A 251 -5.95 22.20 -11.59
CA ALA A 251 -6.64 21.04 -12.14
C ALA A 251 -6.95 21.21 -13.65
N LEU A 252 -7.44 22.38 -14.06
CA LEU A 252 -7.68 22.69 -15.48
C LEU A 252 -6.38 22.63 -16.31
N ALA A 253 -5.28 23.18 -15.78
CA ALA A 253 -3.98 23.14 -16.44
C ALA A 253 -3.47 21.70 -16.58
N TYR A 254 -3.59 20.91 -15.52
CA TYR A 254 -3.21 19.51 -15.50
C TYR A 254 -4.00 18.68 -16.53
N ASP A 255 -5.32 18.85 -16.58
CA ASP A 255 -6.20 18.17 -17.54
C ASP A 255 -5.86 18.55 -19.00
N HIS A 256 -5.54 19.81 -19.26
CA HIS A 256 -5.11 20.26 -20.60
C HIS A 256 -3.77 19.65 -21.01
N ILE A 257 -2.80 19.56 -20.09
CA ILE A 257 -1.50 18.93 -20.34
C ILE A 257 -1.68 17.44 -20.64
N MET A 258 -2.55 16.77 -19.88
CA MET A 258 -2.91 15.36 -20.07
C MET A 258 -3.48 15.08 -21.46
N GLN A 259 -4.42 15.91 -21.92
CA GLN A 259 -5.06 15.72 -23.23
C GLN A 259 -4.10 15.99 -24.39
N ASN A 260 -3.09 16.84 -24.20
CA ASN A 260 -2.12 17.25 -25.21
C ASN A 260 -0.74 16.61 -24.99
N LYS A 261 -0.71 15.38 -24.46
CA LYS A 261 0.51 14.63 -24.22
C LYS A 261 1.12 14.23 -25.58
N GLY A 262 2.33 14.71 -25.85
CA GLY A 262 3.07 14.37 -27.08
C GLY A 262 3.95 13.16 -26.85
N GLU A 263 3.97 12.22 -27.79
CA GLU A 263 4.92 11.10 -27.76
C GLU A 263 6.33 11.61 -28.09
N LYS A 264 7.25 11.61 -27.10
CA LYS A 264 8.68 11.72 -27.39
C LYS A 264 9.18 10.36 -27.85
N LYS A 265 9.38 10.19 -29.16
CA LYS A 265 10.05 9.01 -29.71
C LYS A 265 11.54 9.06 -29.39
N ILE A 266 12.04 8.02 -28.75
CA ILE A 266 13.47 7.83 -28.53
C ILE A 266 14.07 7.22 -29.80
N GLU A 267 15.05 7.90 -30.40
CA GLU A 267 15.82 7.37 -31.53
C GLU A 267 16.82 6.30 -31.06
N ASN A 268 17.02 5.26 -31.89
CA ASN A 268 17.95 4.15 -31.62
C ASN A 268 19.40 4.66 -31.50
N ASN A 269 19.87 4.83 -30.27
CA ASN A 269 21.22 5.29 -29.93
C ASN A 269 21.71 4.64 -28.62
N LYS A 270 22.87 5.07 -28.10
CA LYS A 270 23.52 4.50 -26.91
C LYS A 270 22.58 4.49 -25.70
N VAL A 271 22.19 3.30 -25.27
CA VAL A 271 21.37 3.08 -24.08
C VAL A 271 22.27 3.09 -22.84
N ASN A 272 21.96 3.94 -21.87
CA ASN A 272 22.65 4.02 -20.59
C ASN A 272 21.97 3.17 -19.52
N GLY A 273 20.64 3.01 -19.59
CA GLY A 273 19.88 2.18 -18.67
C GLY A 273 18.56 1.67 -19.27
N TYR A 274 18.07 0.58 -18.70
CA TYR A 274 16.83 -0.10 -19.06
C TYR A 274 15.87 -0.05 -17.88
N ILE A 275 14.58 0.05 -18.18
CA ILE A 275 13.49 -0.11 -17.21
C ILE A 275 12.89 -1.49 -17.38
N TYR A 276 12.69 -2.17 -16.27
CA TYR A 276 12.17 -3.53 -16.18
C TYR A 276 10.83 -3.50 -15.47
N TYR A 277 9.86 -4.21 -16.01
CA TYR A 277 8.61 -4.54 -15.35
C TYR A 277 8.64 -6.02 -14.98
N ILE A 278 8.64 -6.30 -13.68
CA ILE A 278 8.76 -7.65 -13.12
C ILE A 278 7.42 -7.99 -12.48
N ASN A 279 6.74 -9.01 -13.00
CA ASN A 279 5.39 -9.34 -12.58
C ASN A 279 5.30 -10.74 -11.98
N PHE A 280 4.41 -10.94 -11.00
CA PHE A 280 4.04 -12.25 -10.50
C PHE A 280 2.81 -12.76 -11.27
N PRO A 281 2.90 -13.92 -11.96
CA PRO A 281 1.74 -14.45 -12.66
C PRO A 281 0.73 -15.06 -11.67
N GLY A 282 -0.50 -14.55 -11.66
CA GLY A 282 -1.61 -15.15 -10.91
C GLY A 282 -1.43 -15.15 -9.39
N VAL A 283 -1.24 -13.96 -8.79
CA VAL A 283 -1.05 -13.77 -7.34
C VAL A 283 -2.12 -14.48 -6.50
N GLN A 284 -3.40 -14.20 -6.76
CA GLN A 284 -4.49 -14.81 -5.99
C GLN A 284 -4.49 -16.34 -6.14
N SER A 285 -4.37 -16.84 -7.36
CA SER A 285 -4.30 -18.29 -7.62
C SER A 285 -3.11 -18.97 -6.94
N PHE A 286 -2.00 -18.26 -6.73
CA PHE A 286 -0.86 -18.78 -5.97
C PHE A 286 -1.13 -18.81 -4.46
N ILE A 287 -1.73 -17.76 -3.89
CA ILE A 287 -2.02 -17.66 -2.46
C ILE A 287 -3.16 -18.61 -2.06
N GLU A 288 -4.23 -18.65 -2.85
CA GLU A 288 -5.39 -19.54 -2.66
C GLU A 288 -5.05 -21.03 -2.85
N TYR A 289 -3.82 -21.35 -3.23
CA TYR A 289 -3.32 -22.72 -3.31
C TYR A 289 -3.12 -23.38 -1.94
N PHE A 290 -3.07 -22.59 -0.87
CA PHE A 290 -2.74 -23.03 0.50
C PHE A 290 -3.95 -22.95 1.41
N SER A 291 -4.16 -23.98 2.24
CA SER A 291 -5.42 -24.14 3.00
C SER A 291 -5.38 -23.59 4.42
N ASN A 292 -4.19 -23.42 5.01
CA ASN A 292 -4.03 -22.89 6.37
C ASN A 292 -3.50 -21.44 6.35
N LEU A 293 -3.77 -20.69 7.43
CA LEU A 293 -3.43 -19.26 7.48
C LEU A 293 -1.92 -18.99 7.46
N LYS A 294 -1.10 -19.85 8.10
CA LYS A 294 0.36 -19.63 8.17
C LYS A 294 1.00 -19.73 6.79
N ASP A 295 0.55 -20.70 5.99
CA ASP A 295 1.02 -20.93 4.63
C ASP A 295 0.51 -19.82 3.70
N ILE A 296 -0.77 -19.44 3.78
CA ILE A 296 -1.33 -18.30 3.02
C ILE A 296 -0.55 -17.02 3.28
N SER A 297 -0.32 -16.72 4.56
CA SER A 297 0.43 -15.53 4.97
C SER A 297 1.87 -15.56 4.47
N THR A 298 2.50 -16.73 4.46
CA THR A 298 3.86 -16.92 3.93
C THR A 298 3.89 -16.78 2.42
N ALA A 299 2.91 -17.34 1.72
CA ALA A 299 2.76 -17.20 0.27
C ALA A 299 2.56 -15.74 -0.12
N SER A 300 1.72 -14.99 0.61
CA SER A 300 1.53 -13.56 0.41
C SER A 300 2.85 -12.77 0.58
N PHE A 301 3.63 -13.06 1.63
CA PHE A 301 4.96 -12.47 1.79
C PHE A 301 5.90 -12.81 0.61
N MET A 302 5.86 -14.06 0.13
CA MET A 302 6.74 -14.52 -0.95
C MET A 302 6.45 -13.81 -2.27
N VAL A 303 5.20 -13.47 -2.57
CA VAL A 303 4.83 -12.74 -3.79
C VAL A 303 5.62 -11.43 -3.89
N ASP A 304 5.54 -10.57 -2.87
CA ASP A 304 6.23 -9.28 -2.86
C ASP A 304 7.75 -9.47 -2.87
N PHE A 305 8.25 -10.45 -2.11
CA PHE A 305 9.67 -10.75 -2.03
C PHE A 305 10.27 -11.19 -3.37
N ILE A 306 9.55 -12.05 -4.09
CA ILE A 306 9.97 -12.62 -5.38
C ILE A 306 9.99 -11.57 -6.50
N VAL A 307 9.09 -10.57 -6.47
CA VAL A 307 9.05 -9.55 -7.53
C VAL A 307 9.90 -8.33 -7.24
N SER A 308 10.33 -8.10 -6.00
CA SER A 308 11.08 -6.90 -5.63
C SER A 308 12.48 -7.21 -5.08
N THR A 309 12.56 -7.71 -3.86
CA THR A 309 13.82 -7.90 -3.14
C THR A 309 14.73 -8.90 -3.83
N LEU A 310 14.20 -10.05 -4.25
CA LEU A 310 14.99 -11.08 -4.94
C LEU A 310 15.59 -10.54 -6.26
N PRO A 311 14.81 -9.99 -7.21
CA PRO A 311 15.34 -9.36 -8.43
C PRO A 311 16.33 -8.24 -8.17
N PHE A 312 16.08 -7.38 -7.18
CA PHE A 312 17.00 -6.31 -6.82
C PHE A 312 18.39 -6.87 -6.45
N VAL A 313 18.42 -7.94 -5.66
CA VAL A 313 19.66 -8.57 -5.18
C VAL A 313 20.40 -9.31 -6.29
N HIS A 314 19.67 -10.01 -7.16
CA HIS A 314 20.26 -10.63 -8.35
C HIS A 314 20.93 -9.58 -9.23
N PHE A 315 20.22 -8.50 -9.57
CA PHE A 315 20.78 -7.42 -10.39
C PHE A 315 22.00 -6.77 -9.73
N ASP A 316 21.94 -6.48 -8.42
CA ASP A 316 23.04 -5.90 -7.67
C ASP A 316 24.29 -6.80 -7.61
N ASN A 317 24.12 -8.13 -7.64
CA ASN A 317 25.23 -9.09 -7.68
C ASN A 317 25.85 -9.23 -9.08
N LEU A 318 25.12 -8.87 -10.14
CA LEU A 318 25.65 -8.84 -11.51
C LEU A 318 26.51 -7.58 -11.78
N LEU A 319 26.34 -6.53 -10.98
CA LEU A 319 27.14 -5.31 -11.05
C LEU A 319 28.54 -5.55 -10.48
N GLN A 320 29.58 -5.23 -11.26
CA GLN A 320 30.97 -5.45 -10.87
C GLN A 320 31.64 -4.22 -10.23
N LYS A 321 31.31 -3.02 -10.71
CA LYS A 321 32.04 -1.77 -10.37
C LYS A 321 31.28 -0.84 -9.42
N THR A 322 29.99 -1.07 -9.25
CA THR A 322 29.09 -0.24 -8.46
C THR A 322 28.04 -1.11 -7.78
N ARG A 323 27.21 -0.51 -6.95
CA ARG A 323 26.01 -1.15 -6.39
C ARG A 323 24.77 -0.55 -7.02
N LEU A 324 23.70 -1.34 -7.09
CA LEU A 324 22.37 -0.92 -7.50
C LEU A 324 21.82 0.03 -6.43
N PRO A 325 21.58 1.32 -6.74
CA PRO A 325 21.02 2.28 -5.80
C PRO A 325 19.58 1.89 -5.48
N LEU A 326 19.10 2.19 -4.27
CA LEU A 326 17.70 1.92 -3.91
C LEU A 326 16.71 2.72 -4.77
N GLU A 327 17.13 3.89 -5.25
CA GLU A 327 16.44 4.78 -6.20
C GLU A 327 16.10 4.07 -7.51
N ALA A 328 16.83 3.01 -7.87
CA ALA A 328 16.54 2.19 -9.04
C ALA A 328 15.24 1.39 -8.92
N LEU A 329 14.78 1.10 -7.70
CA LEU A 329 13.49 0.46 -7.47
C LEU A 329 12.42 1.54 -7.39
N LEU A 330 11.78 1.83 -8.52
CA LEU A 330 10.84 2.95 -8.65
C LEU A 330 9.56 2.70 -7.85
N ALA A 331 8.96 1.52 -8.00
CA ALA A 331 7.75 1.14 -7.29
C ALA A 331 7.66 -0.37 -7.07
N VAL A 332 6.92 -0.76 -6.02
CA VAL A 332 6.54 -2.13 -5.72
C VAL A 332 5.09 -2.09 -5.23
N SER A 333 4.19 -2.80 -5.92
CA SER A 333 2.78 -2.89 -5.53
C SER A 333 2.15 -4.16 -6.08
N GLY A 334 1.19 -4.75 -5.37
CA GLY A 334 0.26 -5.77 -5.90
C GLY A 334 0.91 -6.92 -6.69
N GLY A 335 2.07 -7.43 -6.25
CA GLY A 335 2.77 -8.51 -6.95
C GLY A 335 3.49 -8.12 -8.25
N HIS A 336 3.87 -6.84 -8.41
CA HIS A 336 4.81 -6.42 -9.43
C HIS A 336 5.79 -5.36 -8.90
N SER A 337 6.88 -5.16 -9.64
CA SER A 337 7.82 -4.06 -9.40
C SER A 337 8.32 -3.42 -10.68
N ILE A 338 8.80 -2.19 -10.54
CA ILE A 338 9.47 -1.43 -11.60
C ILE A 338 10.90 -1.16 -11.16
N LEU A 339 11.86 -1.72 -11.91
CA LEU A 339 13.28 -1.63 -11.61
C LEU A 339 14.03 -0.96 -12.77
N VAL A 340 14.97 -0.08 -12.47
CA VAL A 340 15.86 0.52 -13.46
C VAL A 340 17.26 -0.08 -13.34
N GLY A 341 17.67 -0.80 -14.38
CA GLY A 341 19.00 -1.39 -14.47
C GLY A 341 19.92 -0.59 -15.38
N ARG A 342 21.23 -0.68 -15.14
CA ARG A 342 22.24 -0.11 -16.06
C ARG A 342 22.52 -1.01 -17.24
N SER A 343 23.00 -0.39 -18.31
CA SER A 343 23.40 -1.04 -19.56
C SER A 343 24.66 -1.91 -19.46
N ASP A 344 25.42 -1.86 -18.36
CA ASP A 344 26.56 -2.76 -18.11
C ASP A 344 26.14 -4.16 -17.66
N VAL A 345 24.86 -4.36 -17.36
CA VAL A 345 24.23 -5.67 -17.23
C VAL A 345 23.26 -5.85 -18.39
N GLU A 346 23.56 -6.81 -19.27
CA GLU A 346 22.66 -7.17 -20.36
C GLU A 346 21.31 -7.67 -19.80
N PRO A 347 20.17 -7.18 -20.30
CA PRO A 347 18.85 -7.57 -19.80
C PRO A 347 18.62 -9.09 -19.78
N GLU A 348 19.05 -9.80 -20.84
CA GLU A 348 18.93 -11.24 -20.99
C GLU A 348 19.70 -11.99 -19.91
N LYS A 349 20.90 -11.51 -19.58
CA LYS A 349 21.74 -12.11 -18.54
C LYS A 349 21.06 -12.01 -17.17
N PHE A 350 20.45 -10.87 -16.86
CA PHE A 350 19.70 -10.68 -15.62
C PHE A 350 18.47 -11.61 -15.56
N ILE A 351 17.70 -11.70 -16.65
CA ILE A 351 16.53 -12.57 -16.74
C ILE A 351 16.93 -14.04 -16.58
N ASP A 352 18.02 -14.47 -17.21
CA ASP A 352 18.49 -15.86 -17.15
C ASP A 352 19.08 -16.21 -15.77
N ASP A 353 19.73 -15.26 -15.08
CA ASP A 353 20.19 -15.46 -13.70
C ASP A 353 19.00 -15.70 -12.75
N LEU A 354 17.93 -14.91 -12.88
CA LEU A 354 16.69 -15.11 -12.12
C LEU A 354 16.00 -16.43 -12.45
N LYS A 355 15.88 -16.80 -13.73
CA LYS A 355 15.27 -18.09 -14.13
C LYS A 355 15.95 -19.32 -13.51
N ASN A 356 17.24 -19.21 -13.20
CA ASN A 356 18.02 -20.29 -12.61
C ASN A 356 18.01 -20.30 -11.07
N ASP A 357 17.32 -19.36 -10.43
CA ASP A 357 17.20 -19.30 -8.97
C ASP A 357 16.48 -20.53 -8.40
N SER A 358 17.05 -21.10 -7.33
CA SER A 358 16.52 -22.31 -6.72
C SER A 358 15.16 -22.10 -6.06
N LEU A 359 14.91 -20.94 -5.44
CA LEU A 359 13.64 -20.67 -4.77
C LEU A 359 12.51 -20.61 -5.79
N LEU A 360 12.72 -19.92 -6.92
CA LEU A 360 11.72 -19.85 -7.99
C LEU A 360 11.41 -21.23 -8.59
N ARG A 361 12.46 -22.04 -8.80
CA ARG A 361 12.29 -23.42 -9.27
C ARG A 361 11.51 -24.29 -8.28
N ASP A 362 11.83 -24.22 -7.00
CA ASP A 362 11.19 -25.04 -5.96
C ASP A 362 9.72 -24.66 -5.75
N LEU A 363 9.40 -23.37 -5.92
CA LEU A 363 8.03 -22.85 -5.93
C LEU A 363 7.32 -23.03 -7.28
N ASP A 364 8.00 -23.49 -8.33
CA ASP A 364 7.47 -23.62 -9.69
C ASP A 364 6.86 -22.30 -10.17
N ILE A 365 7.66 -21.23 -10.10
CA ILE A 365 7.32 -19.88 -10.53
C ILE A 365 8.28 -19.47 -11.65
N GLU A 366 7.72 -18.97 -12.76
CA GLU A 366 8.46 -18.30 -13.82
C GLU A 366 7.97 -16.86 -13.88
N LEU A 367 8.88 -15.89 -13.73
CA LEU A 367 8.51 -14.47 -13.73
C LEU A 367 8.45 -13.92 -15.16
N PRO A 368 7.30 -13.38 -15.60
CA PRO A 368 7.25 -12.48 -16.76
C PRO A 368 8.04 -11.21 -16.46
N ILE A 369 9.18 -11.06 -17.13
CA ILE A 369 10.03 -9.86 -17.07
C ILE A 369 10.05 -9.24 -18.45
N THR A 370 9.63 -7.99 -18.55
CA THR A 370 9.73 -7.18 -19.77
C THR A 370 10.62 -5.98 -19.51
N TYR A 371 11.28 -5.48 -20.56
CA TYR A 371 12.19 -4.35 -20.42
C TYR A 371 12.18 -3.46 -21.65
N LYS A 372 12.51 -2.16 -21.46
CA LYS A 372 12.67 -1.16 -22.53
C LYS A 372 13.83 -0.22 -22.20
N PRO A 373 14.44 0.44 -23.19
CA PRO A 373 15.38 1.54 -22.93
C PRO A 373 14.71 2.62 -22.07
N PHE A 374 15.35 2.99 -20.96
CA PHE A 374 14.85 4.00 -20.03
C PHE A 374 15.57 5.32 -20.19
N PHE A 375 16.90 5.26 -20.38
CA PHE A 375 17.75 6.43 -20.45
C PHE A 375 18.69 6.30 -21.64
N VAL A 376 18.53 7.17 -22.63
CA VAL A 376 19.22 7.11 -23.94
C VAL A 376 19.68 8.51 -24.30
N ASN A 377 20.98 8.69 -24.57
CA ASN A 377 21.57 10.00 -24.93
C ASN A 377 21.10 11.15 -24.03
N GLU A 378 21.21 11.00 -22.71
CA GLU A 378 20.79 12.03 -21.74
C GLU A 378 19.28 12.34 -21.73
N ASN A 379 18.44 11.54 -22.42
CA ASN A 379 16.99 11.65 -22.41
C ASN A 379 16.32 10.48 -21.67
N LEU A 380 15.35 10.79 -20.82
CA LEU A 380 14.52 9.79 -20.15
C LEU A 380 13.33 9.39 -21.04
N ALA A 381 12.92 8.12 -20.94
CA ALA A 381 11.70 7.63 -21.53
C ALA A 381 10.48 8.26 -20.88
N SER A 382 9.47 8.61 -21.69
CA SER A 382 8.15 9.00 -21.17
C SER A 382 7.58 7.88 -20.30
N TYR A 383 6.78 8.25 -19.30
CA TYR A 383 6.04 7.30 -18.48
C TYR A 383 5.16 6.35 -19.32
N ASP A 384 4.69 6.78 -20.50
CA ASP A 384 3.79 6.00 -21.36
C ASP A 384 4.35 4.62 -21.76
N VAL A 385 5.68 4.44 -21.73
CA VAL A 385 6.36 3.15 -21.94
C VAL A 385 5.88 2.06 -20.98
N ILE A 386 5.32 2.43 -19.81
CA ILE A 386 4.79 1.47 -18.85
C ILE A 386 3.63 0.65 -19.44
N SER A 387 2.81 1.27 -20.30
CA SER A 387 1.67 0.61 -20.92
C SER A 387 2.13 -0.51 -21.87
N ASP A 388 3.21 -0.26 -22.61
CA ASP A 388 3.85 -1.26 -23.48
C ASP A 388 4.48 -2.39 -22.66
N LEU A 389 5.21 -2.06 -21.60
CA LEU A 389 5.82 -3.03 -20.68
C LEU A 389 4.76 -3.96 -20.06
N MET A 390 3.68 -3.39 -19.55
CA MET A 390 2.57 -4.13 -18.93
C MET A 390 1.86 -5.01 -19.96
N ARG A 391 1.56 -4.47 -21.15
CA ARG A 391 0.92 -5.23 -22.24
C ARG A 391 1.78 -6.42 -22.65
N GLU A 392 3.08 -6.21 -22.89
CA GLU A 392 4.02 -7.28 -23.22
C GLU A 392 4.11 -8.32 -22.09
N SER A 393 4.12 -7.87 -20.83
CA SER A 393 4.16 -8.75 -19.65
C SER A 393 2.90 -9.61 -19.52
N GLN A 394 1.71 -9.05 -19.79
CA GLN A 394 0.46 -9.79 -19.86
C GLN A 394 0.48 -10.84 -20.98
N PHE A 395 0.95 -10.48 -22.17
CA PHE A 395 1.10 -11.46 -23.27
C PHE A 395 2.09 -12.59 -22.92
N ASN A 396 3.19 -12.26 -22.25
CA ASN A 396 4.15 -13.27 -21.79
C ASN A 396 3.55 -14.16 -20.70
N SER A 397 2.73 -13.60 -19.81
CA SER A 397 1.96 -14.34 -18.81
C SER A 397 0.97 -15.32 -19.45
N LEU A 398 0.34 -14.98 -20.58
CA LEU A 398 -0.56 -15.89 -21.31
C LEU A 398 0.18 -17.06 -21.99
N LYS A 399 1.45 -16.86 -22.39
CA LYS A 399 2.31 -17.92 -22.92
C LYS A 399 2.84 -18.85 -21.82
N PHE A 400 2.60 -18.52 -20.54
CA PHE A 400 2.90 -19.39 -19.43
C PHE A 400 2.16 -20.71 -19.59
N LYS A 401 2.91 -21.81 -19.74
CA LYS A 401 2.36 -23.15 -19.94
C LYS A 401 1.87 -23.78 -18.63
N GLY A 402 1.05 -23.05 -17.86
CA GLY A 402 0.45 -23.53 -16.61
C GLY A 402 1.43 -24.19 -15.62
N SER A 403 0.90 -24.90 -14.63
CA SER A 403 1.70 -25.79 -13.80
C SER A 403 2.19 -26.97 -14.65
N LYS A 404 3.51 -27.08 -14.87
CA LYS A 404 4.11 -28.20 -15.63
C LYS A 404 3.89 -29.56 -14.96
N ILE A 405 3.46 -29.58 -13.69
CA ILE A 405 3.45 -30.75 -12.82
C ILE A 405 2.09 -30.90 -12.16
N LEU A 406 1.13 -31.49 -12.87
CA LEU A 406 -0.13 -31.98 -12.30
C LEU A 406 -0.05 -33.50 -12.10
N SER A 407 -0.62 -34.01 -11.00
CA SER A 407 -0.70 -35.47 -10.82
C SER A 407 -1.77 -36.04 -11.75
N LEU A 408 -1.38 -36.93 -12.67
CA LEU A 408 -2.31 -37.69 -13.52
C LEU A 408 -2.93 -38.90 -12.79
N GLY A 409 -2.89 -38.92 -11.45
CA GLY A 409 -3.37 -40.03 -10.62
C GLY A 409 -2.40 -41.22 -10.51
N LEU A 410 -1.19 -41.12 -11.08
CA LEU A 410 -0.15 -42.16 -11.02
C LEU A 410 0.82 -41.99 -9.84
N HIS A 411 0.72 -40.88 -9.12
CA HIS A 411 1.58 -40.51 -8.02
C HIS A 411 0.76 -40.25 -6.77
N ARG A 412 1.37 -40.41 -5.60
CA ARG A 412 0.77 -39.89 -4.37
C ARG A 412 0.58 -38.39 -4.51
N ILE A 413 -0.63 -37.91 -4.22
CA ILE A 413 -0.99 -36.50 -4.33
C ILE A 413 -0.53 -35.77 -3.05
N CYS A 414 -0.13 -34.51 -3.20
CA CYS A 414 0.20 -33.62 -2.09
C CYS A 414 -0.98 -33.44 -1.14
N ASP A 415 -0.75 -33.60 0.16
CA ASP A 415 -1.77 -33.55 1.19
C ASP A 415 -2.29 -32.13 1.45
N ASN A 416 -1.51 -31.08 1.17
CA ASN A 416 -1.92 -29.69 1.36
C ASN A 416 -2.71 -29.15 0.16
N CYS A 417 -2.14 -29.20 -1.05
CA CYS A 417 -2.78 -28.62 -2.24
C CYS A 417 -3.68 -29.58 -3.02
N LYS A 418 -3.65 -30.89 -2.75
CA LYS A 418 -4.48 -31.93 -3.39
C LYS A 418 -4.42 -32.02 -4.93
N GLU A 419 -3.48 -31.32 -5.58
CA GLU A 419 -3.35 -31.32 -7.06
C GLU A 419 -2.00 -31.85 -7.59
N ARG A 420 -0.90 -31.53 -6.89
CA ARG A 420 0.47 -31.83 -7.35
C ARG A 420 0.96 -33.17 -6.82
N PRO A 421 1.88 -33.86 -7.52
CA PRO A 421 2.53 -35.05 -6.98
C PRO A 421 3.36 -34.67 -5.75
N ALA A 422 3.24 -35.48 -4.69
CA ALA A 422 4.08 -35.37 -3.52
C ALA A 422 5.50 -35.85 -3.86
N VAL A 423 6.50 -35.11 -3.38
CA VAL A 423 7.93 -35.41 -3.58
C VAL A 423 8.63 -35.77 -2.27
N ASP A 424 8.03 -35.42 -1.12
CA ASP A 424 8.62 -35.65 0.19
C ASP A 424 7.54 -35.84 1.28
N LYS A 425 7.93 -36.38 2.43
CA LYS A 425 7.09 -36.51 3.62
C LYS A 425 7.61 -35.61 4.74
N VAL A 426 6.78 -34.66 5.19
CA VAL A 426 7.09 -33.72 6.28
C VAL A 426 6.14 -33.97 7.44
N GLY A 427 6.66 -34.60 8.50
CA GLY A 427 5.82 -35.10 9.59
C GLY A 427 4.93 -36.24 9.10
N GLU A 428 3.62 -36.06 9.19
CA GLU A 428 2.63 -37.04 8.70
C GLU A 428 2.13 -36.76 7.28
N GLU A 429 2.36 -35.55 6.76
CA GLU A 429 1.88 -35.10 5.45
C GLU A 429 2.89 -35.38 4.34
N TYR A 430 2.38 -35.72 3.16
CA TYR A 430 3.16 -35.86 1.94
C TYR A 430 2.97 -34.62 1.08
N LEU A 431 4.05 -33.90 0.79
CA LEU A 431 4.00 -32.56 0.19
C LEU A 431 4.68 -32.53 -1.17
N CYS A 432 4.14 -31.71 -2.08
CA CYS A 432 4.85 -31.31 -3.29
C CYS A 432 5.96 -30.29 -2.96
N SER A 433 6.90 -30.07 -3.89
CA SER A 433 8.00 -29.12 -3.71
C SER A 433 7.52 -27.74 -3.23
N ARG A 434 6.53 -27.17 -3.92
CA ARG A 434 5.94 -25.86 -3.58
C ARG A 434 5.39 -25.81 -2.16
N CYS A 435 4.54 -26.76 -1.79
CA CYS A 435 3.94 -26.79 -0.45
C CYS A 435 4.97 -27.03 0.64
N LYS A 436 5.98 -27.86 0.37
CA LYS A 436 7.11 -28.06 1.28
C LYS A 436 7.87 -26.76 1.50
N THR A 437 8.28 -26.07 0.42
CA THR A 437 9.03 -24.81 0.51
C THR A 437 8.28 -23.76 1.32
N ILE A 438 6.98 -23.56 1.06
CA ILE A 438 6.17 -22.61 1.85
C ILE A 438 6.08 -23.04 3.32
N LYS A 439 5.84 -24.33 3.60
CA LYS A 439 5.74 -24.84 4.97
C LYS A 439 7.06 -24.69 5.74
N ASP A 440 8.20 -24.88 5.08
CA ASP A 440 9.53 -24.70 5.67
C ASP A 440 9.76 -23.25 6.11
N PHE A 441 9.20 -22.28 5.37
CA PHE A 441 9.24 -20.85 5.72
C PHE A 441 8.12 -20.41 6.68
N ALA A 442 7.00 -21.11 6.76
CA ALA A 442 5.81 -20.71 7.52
C ALA A 442 6.05 -20.53 9.03
N ASN A 443 7.06 -21.19 9.59
CA ASN A 443 7.45 -21.03 11.00
C ASN A 443 8.31 -19.77 11.27
N LYS A 444 8.84 -19.16 10.22
CA LYS A 444 9.76 -18.00 10.29
C LYS A 444 9.21 -16.76 9.59
N ARG A 445 8.23 -16.90 8.69
CA ARG A 445 7.69 -15.85 7.82
C ARG A 445 6.18 -15.71 8.01
N GLY A 446 5.60 -14.71 7.34
CA GLY A 446 4.16 -14.44 7.38
C GLY A 446 3.65 -14.26 8.81
N PHE A 447 2.61 -15.01 9.17
CA PHE A 447 1.94 -14.94 10.48
C PHE A 447 2.93 -15.15 11.62
N SER A 448 3.83 -16.14 11.49
CA SER A 448 4.83 -16.45 12.52
C SER A 448 5.83 -15.32 12.72
N ALA A 449 6.16 -14.55 11.68
CA ALA A 449 7.03 -13.38 11.82
C ALA A 449 6.31 -12.20 12.47
N ARG A 450 4.97 -12.10 12.32
CA ARG A 450 4.16 -11.03 12.91
C ARG A 450 3.85 -11.23 14.39
N VAL A 451 3.67 -12.46 14.86
CA VAL A 451 3.26 -12.69 16.26
C VAL A 451 4.42 -12.80 17.27
N LYS A 452 5.66 -12.91 16.80
CA LYS A 452 6.86 -13.03 17.64
C LYS A 452 7.49 -11.71 18.12
N PRO A 453 7.53 -10.60 17.35
CA PRO A 453 8.10 -9.35 17.83
C PRO A 453 7.16 -8.67 18.82
N LYS A 454 7.69 -7.65 19.50
CA LYS A 454 6.87 -6.71 20.27
C LYS A 454 6.58 -5.50 19.39
N TYR A 455 5.36 -5.00 19.42
CA TYR A 455 4.97 -3.79 18.69
C TYR A 455 5.02 -2.56 19.59
N ILE A 456 5.21 -1.39 19.00
CA ILE A 456 5.13 -0.13 19.75
C ILE A 456 3.79 0.55 19.47
N ILE A 457 2.93 0.60 20.48
CA ILE A 457 1.60 1.22 20.41
C ILE A 457 1.49 2.19 21.58
N CYS A 458 1.04 3.43 21.33
CA CYS A 458 0.97 4.49 22.35
C CYS A 458 2.30 4.66 23.13
N ASN A 459 3.44 4.61 22.43
CA ASN A 459 4.80 4.67 22.98
C ASN A 459 5.14 3.54 23.99
N LYS A 460 4.42 2.42 23.97
CA LYS A 460 4.65 1.26 24.84
C LYS A 460 4.97 0.02 24.01
N GLU A 461 5.90 -0.80 24.49
CA GLU A 461 6.10 -2.13 23.91
C GLU A 461 4.93 -3.05 24.28
N VAL A 462 4.36 -3.70 23.28
CA VAL A 462 3.19 -4.57 23.38
C VAL A 462 3.53 -5.93 22.79
N ASP A 463 3.39 -6.98 23.60
CA ASP A 463 3.48 -8.36 23.15
C ASP A 463 2.12 -8.81 22.58
N ILE A 464 2.14 -9.52 21.45
CA ILE A 464 0.95 -10.08 20.82
C ILE A 464 0.37 -11.23 21.66
N GLY A 465 1.21 -11.99 22.36
CA GLY A 465 0.75 -13.06 23.25
C GLY A 465 0.22 -14.32 22.55
N TYR A 466 0.65 -14.59 21.31
CA TYR A 466 0.27 -15.82 20.62
C TYR A 466 0.84 -17.05 21.32
N ASN A 467 -0.04 -17.99 21.68
CA ASN A 467 0.24 -19.17 22.49
C ASN A 467 0.29 -20.49 21.70
N GLY A 468 0.25 -20.43 20.37
CA GLY A 468 0.38 -21.62 19.52
C GLY A 468 -0.94 -22.31 19.11
N ILE A 469 -2.10 -21.80 19.54
CA ILE A 469 -3.42 -22.25 19.09
C ILE A 469 -3.63 -21.97 17.59
N ASP A 470 -4.73 -22.42 17.01
CA ASP A 470 -5.05 -22.12 15.62
C ASP A 470 -5.03 -20.59 15.37
N PRO A 471 -4.33 -20.09 14.33
CA PRO A 471 -4.25 -18.66 14.05
C PRO A 471 -5.60 -17.96 13.86
N MET A 472 -6.57 -18.61 13.20
CA MET A 472 -7.91 -18.05 13.00
C MET A 472 -8.66 -17.96 14.33
N VAL A 473 -8.54 -18.98 15.19
CA VAL A 473 -9.10 -18.96 16.56
C VAL A 473 -8.48 -17.82 17.37
N PHE A 474 -7.14 -17.69 17.35
CA PHE A 474 -6.45 -16.60 18.04
C PHE A 474 -6.92 -15.21 17.59
N ILE A 475 -6.97 -14.97 16.28
CA ILE A 475 -7.41 -13.68 15.72
C ILE A 475 -8.88 -13.41 16.04
N SER A 476 -9.75 -14.42 15.98
CA SER A 476 -11.18 -14.28 16.33
C SER A 476 -11.40 -13.81 17.76
N GLY A 477 -10.44 -14.12 18.63
CA GLY A 477 -10.43 -13.75 20.01
C GLY A 477 -10.65 -14.89 21.01
N GLY A 478 -10.48 -16.12 20.55
CA GLY A 478 -10.41 -17.30 21.41
C GLY A 478 -9.10 -17.35 22.20
N ASN A 479 -9.15 -17.98 23.38
CA ASN A 479 -7.97 -18.24 24.21
C ASN A 479 -7.49 -19.71 24.12
N SER A 480 -8.32 -20.58 23.55
CA SER A 480 -8.09 -22.00 23.31
C SER A 480 -8.84 -22.43 22.05
N ASP A 481 -8.45 -23.54 21.42
CA ASP A 481 -9.15 -24.09 20.25
C ASP A 481 -10.61 -24.47 20.57
N ASP A 482 -10.93 -24.75 21.84
CA ASP A 482 -12.30 -24.99 22.35
C ASP A 482 -13.10 -23.70 22.67
N ASP A 483 -12.53 -22.53 22.41
CA ASP A 483 -13.17 -21.22 22.62
C ASP A 483 -13.24 -20.36 21.35
N PRO A 484 -13.70 -20.90 20.20
CA PRO A 484 -13.76 -20.13 18.96
C PRO A 484 -14.79 -19.01 19.05
N ARG A 485 -14.46 -17.86 18.47
CA ARG A 485 -15.39 -16.73 18.23
C ARG A 485 -15.50 -16.50 16.74
N TYR A 486 -16.46 -15.71 16.28
CA TYR A 486 -16.47 -15.34 14.87
C TYR A 486 -15.31 -14.42 14.51
N VAL A 487 -14.80 -14.58 13.30
CA VAL A 487 -13.69 -13.82 12.74
C VAL A 487 -14.14 -13.13 11.46
N SER A 488 -13.71 -11.89 11.27
CA SER A 488 -14.01 -11.12 10.07
C SER A 488 -12.83 -11.08 9.13
N ILE A 489 -13.07 -11.46 7.88
CA ILE A 489 -12.16 -11.21 6.76
C ILE A 489 -12.55 -9.87 6.13
N ILE A 490 -11.58 -8.99 5.97
CA ILE A 490 -11.75 -7.65 5.46
C ILE A 490 -10.85 -7.49 4.25
N LYS A 491 -11.45 -7.26 3.09
CA LYS A 491 -10.74 -6.90 1.85
C LYS A 491 -11.14 -5.49 1.47
N PHE A 492 -10.19 -4.65 1.11
CA PHE A 492 -10.49 -3.32 0.59
C PHE A 492 -9.59 -2.99 -0.60
N ASP A 493 -10.10 -2.13 -1.48
CA ASP A 493 -9.43 -1.71 -2.71
C ASP A 493 -9.87 -0.28 -3.07
N ALA A 494 -8.95 0.54 -3.56
CA ALA A 494 -9.27 1.89 -3.97
C ALA A 494 -10.21 1.90 -5.18
N ASN A 495 -11.10 2.87 -5.23
CA ASN A 495 -11.92 3.11 -6.40
C ASN A 495 -11.07 3.78 -7.49
N ASP A 496 -11.18 3.23 -8.70
CA ASP A 496 -10.58 3.78 -9.92
C ASP A 496 -9.05 3.98 -9.85
N ALA A 497 -8.35 3.15 -9.07
CA ALA A 497 -6.89 3.17 -8.95
C ALA A 497 -6.18 3.08 -10.30
N SER A 498 -6.67 2.24 -11.21
CA SER A 498 -6.13 2.13 -12.57
C SER A 498 -6.19 3.46 -13.33
N MET A 499 -7.28 4.22 -13.17
CA MET A 499 -7.41 5.55 -13.78
C MET A 499 -6.47 6.56 -13.10
N TYR A 500 -6.33 6.49 -11.78
CA TYR A 500 -5.43 7.34 -11.00
C TYR A 500 -3.96 7.22 -11.45
N PHE A 501 -3.48 5.98 -11.66
CA PHE A 501 -2.12 5.71 -12.15
C PHE A 501 -1.95 5.88 -13.66
N ALA A 502 -2.99 5.60 -14.47
CA ALA A 502 -2.95 5.86 -15.91
C ALA A 502 -2.83 7.35 -16.23
N ASN A 503 -3.49 8.19 -15.43
CA ASN A 503 -3.44 9.66 -15.55
C ASN A 503 -2.18 10.24 -14.89
N THR A 504 -1.00 9.69 -15.21
CA THR A 504 0.29 10.17 -14.72
C THR A 504 1.13 10.73 -15.87
N LEU A 505 1.72 11.92 -15.70
CA LEU A 505 2.54 12.55 -16.73
C LEU A 505 3.99 12.07 -16.67
N THR A 506 4.57 11.97 -15.46
CA THR A 506 6.02 11.82 -15.27
C THR A 506 6.35 10.66 -14.32
N TRP A 507 7.61 10.19 -14.35
CA TRP A 507 8.07 9.14 -13.43
C TRP A 507 8.06 9.58 -11.97
N SER A 508 8.41 10.83 -11.68
CA SER A 508 8.41 11.36 -10.31
C SER A 508 7.00 11.44 -9.74
N GLU A 509 6.04 11.90 -10.55
CA GLU A 509 4.63 11.92 -10.18
C GLU A 509 4.09 10.50 -9.92
N TYR A 510 4.49 9.51 -10.73
CA TYR A 510 4.11 8.11 -10.50
C TYR A 510 4.63 7.59 -9.14
N VAL A 511 5.91 7.84 -8.85
CA VAL A 511 6.53 7.45 -7.57
C VAL A 511 5.82 8.13 -6.40
N ASP A 512 5.53 9.42 -6.52
CA ASP A 512 4.78 10.17 -5.51
C ASP A 512 3.41 9.57 -5.28
N LYS A 513 2.59 9.40 -6.33
CA LYS A 513 1.26 8.81 -6.24
C LYS A 513 1.29 7.43 -5.56
N SER A 514 2.21 6.57 -5.98
CA SER A 514 2.35 5.21 -5.45
C SER A 514 2.69 5.22 -3.96
N PHE A 515 3.69 6.01 -3.55
CA PHE A 515 4.14 6.05 -2.15
C PHE A 515 3.21 6.86 -1.26
N TYR A 516 2.57 7.91 -1.78
CA TYR A 516 1.64 8.76 -1.05
C TYR A 516 0.42 7.96 -0.57
N THR A 517 -0.19 7.18 -1.45
CA THR A 517 -1.35 6.34 -1.06
C THR A 517 -0.92 5.26 -0.06
N ASP A 518 0.18 4.55 -0.32
CA ASP A 518 0.72 3.52 0.57
C ASP A 518 1.03 4.06 1.98
N TYR A 519 1.65 5.24 2.04
CA TYR A 519 1.97 5.95 3.27
C TYR A 519 0.73 6.20 4.13
N TRP A 520 -0.30 6.82 3.53
CA TRP A 520 -1.49 7.22 4.26
C TRP A 520 -2.35 6.05 4.69
N ILE A 521 -2.37 4.94 3.94
CA ILE A 521 -3.00 3.69 4.38
C ILE A 521 -2.31 3.14 5.63
N LYS A 522 -0.97 3.01 5.61
CA LYS A 522 -0.18 2.52 6.75
C LYS A 522 -0.30 3.44 7.97
N LYS A 523 -0.24 4.76 7.76
CA LYS A 523 -0.41 5.76 8.82
C LYS A 523 -1.81 5.72 9.43
N SER A 524 -2.84 5.67 8.61
CA SER A 524 -4.24 5.61 9.09
C SER A 524 -4.52 4.34 9.88
N LEU A 525 -3.95 3.19 9.48
CA LEU A 525 -4.02 1.96 10.28
C LEU A 525 -3.35 2.14 11.65
N ARG A 526 -2.15 2.73 11.69
CA ARG A 526 -1.40 2.96 12.93
C ARG A 526 -2.13 3.89 13.90
N GLU A 527 -2.68 5.00 13.39
CA GLU A 527 -3.44 5.96 14.19
C GLU A 527 -4.72 5.33 14.75
N THR A 528 -5.46 4.61 13.91
CA THR A 528 -6.68 3.91 14.31
C THR A 528 -6.37 2.79 15.32
N ALA A 529 -5.27 2.05 15.14
CA ALA A 529 -4.80 1.07 16.12
C ALA A 529 -4.49 1.71 17.48
N LYS A 530 -3.86 2.90 17.52
CA LYS A 530 -3.61 3.63 18.78
C LYS A 530 -4.92 4.03 19.48
N GLU A 531 -5.89 4.54 18.73
CA GLU A 531 -7.20 4.94 19.25
C GLU A 531 -7.96 3.75 19.85
N TYR A 532 -7.96 2.61 19.16
CA TYR A 532 -8.67 1.40 19.59
C TYR A 532 -7.93 0.66 20.70
N TYR A 533 -6.60 0.76 20.77
CA TYR A 533 -5.81 0.13 21.81
C TYR A 533 -6.21 0.65 23.19
N ASN A 534 -6.53 1.94 23.29
CA ASN A 534 -7.02 2.53 24.53
C ASN A 534 -8.42 2.04 24.94
N LYS A 535 -9.22 1.54 23.99
CA LYS A 535 -10.57 1.02 24.23
C LYS A 535 -10.57 -0.49 24.49
N ASN A 536 -9.80 -1.26 23.71
CA ASN A 536 -9.74 -2.72 23.79
C ASN A 536 -8.39 -3.27 23.31
N GLN A 537 -7.43 -3.38 24.23
CA GLN A 537 -6.04 -3.77 23.92
C GLN A 537 -5.95 -5.15 23.26
N GLU A 538 -6.71 -6.13 23.76
CA GLU A 538 -6.65 -7.51 23.28
C GLU A 538 -7.14 -7.64 21.83
N MET A 539 -8.20 -6.93 21.45
CA MET A 539 -8.69 -6.97 20.07
C MET A 539 -7.71 -6.32 19.10
N VAL A 540 -7.03 -5.24 19.50
CA VAL A 540 -6.01 -4.61 18.67
C VAL A 540 -4.79 -5.52 18.48
N LYS A 541 -4.31 -6.21 19.52
CA LYS A 541 -3.22 -7.20 19.38
C LYS A 541 -3.59 -8.28 18.36
N ARG A 542 -4.83 -8.77 18.41
CA ARG A 542 -5.35 -9.81 17.50
C ARG A 542 -5.51 -9.32 16.07
N LEU A 543 -5.96 -8.07 15.88
CA LEU A 543 -5.98 -7.41 14.58
C LEU A 543 -4.58 -7.34 13.96
N ILE A 544 -3.57 -6.95 14.75
CA ILE A 544 -2.17 -6.85 14.28
C ILE A 544 -1.67 -8.21 13.80
N ALA A 545 -1.97 -9.28 14.53
CA ALA A 545 -1.62 -10.65 14.12
C ALA A 545 -2.28 -11.05 12.78
N GLY A 546 -3.50 -10.55 12.54
CA GLY A 546 -4.31 -10.86 11.37
C GLY A 546 -4.10 -9.99 10.12
N ILE A 547 -3.23 -8.96 10.16
CA ILE A 547 -2.82 -8.21 8.96
C ILE A 547 -2.16 -9.17 7.96
N GLN A 548 -2.76 -9.45 6.80
CA GLN A 548 -2.14 -10.33 5.80
C GLN A 548 -1.20 -9.55 4.89
N PHE A 549 -1.73 -8.51 4.23
CA PHE A 549 -0.97 -7.52 3.49
C PHE A 549 -1.70 -6.18 3.53
N LEU A 550 -0.94 -5.10 3.41
CA LEU A 550 -1.42 -3.73 3.44
C LEU A 550 -0.43 -2.86 2.66
N GLY A 551 -0.84 -2.34 1.50
CA GLY A 551 -0.01 -1.40 0.77
C GLY A 551 -0.51 -1.07 -0.63
N GLY A 552 0.05 0.00 -1.19
CA GLY A 552 -0.42 0.56 -2.46
C GLY A 552 -1.85 1.10 -2.32
N ASP A 553 -2.79 0.46 -2.98
CA ASP A 553 -4.20 0.83 -3.08
C ASP A 553 -5.16 -0.23 -2.51
N GLU A 554 -4.63 -1.33 -1.97
CA GLU A 554 -5.43 -2.45 -1.45
C GLU A 554 -4.92 -3.03 -0.13
N GLY A 555 -5.75 -3.85 0.51
CA GLY A 555 -5.33 -4.61 1.69
C GLY A 555 -6.25 -5.75 2.05
N LEU A 556 -5.68 -6.72 2.78
CA LEU A 556 -6.39 -7.87 3.35
C LEU A 556 -6.06 -7.98 4.84
N LEU A 557 -7.10 -7.87 5.66
CA LEU A 557 -7.02 -7.98 7.12
C LEU A 557 -7.92 -9.12 7.58
N ILE A 558 -7.46 -9.85 8.58
CA ILE A 558 -8.28 -10.77 9.38
C ILE A 558 -8.40 -10.12 10.76
N SER A 559 -9.61 -9.89 11.23
CA SER A 559 -9.88 -9.11 12.42
C SER A 559 -10.82 -9.86 13.36
N PRO A 560 -10.72 -9.67 14.68
CA PRO A 560 -11.85 -9.94 15.55
C PRO A 560 -13.10 -9.24 15.03
N ALA A 561 -14.23 -9.95 14.99
CA ALA A 561 -15.47 -9.40 14.43
C ALA A 561 -15.95 -8.16 15.19
N LEU A 562 -15.71 -8.12 16.51
CA LEU A 562 -16.09 -7.05 17.42
C LEU A 562 -15.65 -5.64 16.98
N ILE A 563 -14.43 -5.51 16.43
CA ILE A 563 -13.87 -4.20 16.05
C ILE A 563 -13.84 -3.96 14.55
N SER A 564 -14.11 -4.99 13.73
CA SER A 564 -13.88 -5.01 12.29
C SER A 564 -14.47 -3.81 11.53
N ILE A 565 -15.78 -3.56 11.69
CA ILE A 565 -16.51 -2.52 10.94
C ILE A 565 -16.07 -1.12 11.37
N ASN A 566 -16.12 -0.84 12.68
CA ASN A 566 -15.78 0.48 13.21
C ASN A 566 -14.33 0.86 12.90
N PHE A 567 -13.40 -0.09 13.05
CA PHE A 567 -12.00 0.11 12.72
C PHE A 567 -11.81 0.50 11.25
N MET A 568 -12.49 -0.19 10.32
CA MET A 568 -12.38 0.12 8.90
C MET A 568 -12.98 1.46 8.53
N ILE A 569 -14.12 1.85 9.12
CA ILE A 569 -14.72 3.17 8.92
C ILE A 569 -13.73 4.27 9.32
N ASP A 570 -13.18 4.19 10.52
CA ASP A 570 -12.26 5.20 11.05
C ASP A 570 -10.97 5.28 10.23
N MET A 571 -10.43 4.12 9.82
CA MET A 571 -9.23 4.05 8.99
C MET A 571 -9.48 4.68 7.62
N ILE A 572 -10.53 4.27 6.88
CA ILE A 572 -10.80 4.78 5.53
C ILE A 572 -11.12 6.28 5.54
N LYS A 573 -11.83 6.78 6.56
CA LYS A 573 -12.09 8.23 6.71
C LYS A 573 -10.79 9.03 6.85
N LYS A 574 -9.79 8.51 7.58
CA LYS A 574 -8.47 9.15 7.69
C LYS A 574 -7.72 9.13 6.36
N VAL A 575 -7.74 8.02 5.62
CA VAL A 575 -7.12 7.95 4.29
C VAL A 575 -7.80 8.94 3.33
N TYR A 576 -9.13 8.96 3.26
CA TYR A 576 -9.88 9.85 2.38
C TYR A 576 -9.61 11.33 2.69
N ARG A 577 -9.55 11.72 3.97
CA ARG A 577 -9.26 13.11 4.37
C ARG A 577 -7.90 13.62 3.90
N ASN A 578 -6.89 12.74 3.84
CA ASN A 578 -5.53 13.13 3.47
C ASN A 578 -5.23 12.93 1.97
N THR A 579 -5.91 11.99 1.31
CA THR A 579 -5.59 11.61 -0.07
C THR A 579 -6.67 11.93 -1.10
N GLY A 580 -7.92 12.10 -0.67
CA GLY A 580 -9.09 12.15 -1.56
C GLY A 580 -9.41 10.82 -2.25
N VAL A 581 -8.61 9.76 -2.04
CA VAL A 581 -8.85 8.43 -2.59
C VAL A 581 -10.02 7.80 -1.86
N THR A 582 -10.96 7.24 -2.61
CA THR A 582 -12.12 6.54 -2.06
C THR A 582 -11.94 5.04 -2.17
N PHE A 583 -12.58 4.27 -1.29
CA PHE A 583 -12.38 2.83 -1.20
C PHE A 583 -13.71 2.06 -1.23
N LYS A 584 -13.66 0.85 -1.78
CA LYS A 584 -14.69 -0.18 -1.60
C LYS A 584 -14.15 -1.22 -0.61
N VAL A 585 -14.98 -1.63 0.33
CA VAL A 585 -14.62 -2.58 1.41
C VAL A 585 -15.61 -3.73 1.42
N GLY A 586 -15.10 -4.95 1.49
CA GLY A 586 -15.89 -6.17 1.70
C GLY A 586 -15.52 -6.82 3.03
N ILE A 587 -16.52 -7.07 3.87
CA ILE A 587 -16.36 -7.70 5.19
C ILE A 587 -17.20 -8.98 5.24
N VAL A 588 -16.54 -10.11 5.51
CA VAL A 588 -17.20 -11.42 5.67
C VAL A 588 -16.87 -11.98 7.04
N THR A 589 -17.90 -12.22 7.84
CA THR A 589 -17.77 -12.75 9.20
C THR A 589 -18.21 -14.21 9.23
N VAL A 590 -17.29 -15.10 9.63
CA VAL A 590 -17.45 -16.57 9.60
C VAL A 590 -16.91 -17.22 10.87
N LYS A 591 -17.21 -18.51 11.06
CA LYS A 591 -16.58 -19.33 12.09
C LYS A 591 -15.07 -19.52 11.79
N PRO A 592 -14.18 -19.68 12.80
CA PRO A 592 -12.74 -19.84 12.58
C PRO A 592 -12.33 -21.10 11.82
N ASP A 593 -13.14 -22.15 11.87
CA ASP A 593 -12.96 -23.41 11.14
C ASP A 593 -13.40 -23.31 9.67
N HIS A 594 -13.96 -22.17 9.26
CA HIS A 594 -14.31 -21.92 7.87
C HIS A 594 -13.04 -21.90 7.02
N PRO A 595 -13.02 -22.60 5.87
CA PRO A 595 -11.93 -22.51 4.92
C PRO A 595 -11.59 -21.06 4.55
N VAL A 596 -10.40 -20.60 4.94
CA VAL A 596 -10.01 -19.19 4.84
C VAL A 596 -9.94 -18.71 3.38
N GLN A 597 -9.54 -19.57 2.44
CA GLN A 597 -9.53 -19.27 1.00
C GLN A 597 -10.91 -18.78 0.54
N PHE A 598 -11.95 -19.57 0.80
CA PHE A 598 -13.32 -19.23 0.42
C PHE A 598 -13.82 -17.98 1.12
N ALA A 599 -13.42 -17.74 2.37
CA ALA A 599 -13.78 -16.52 3.09
C ALA A 599 -13.12 -15.27 2.48
N VAL A 600 -11.85 -15.36 2.06
CA VAL A 600 -11.12 -14.30 1.34
C VAL A 600 -11.76 -14.02 -0.03
N SER A 601 -11.97 -15.03 -0.87
CA SER A 601 -12.59 -14.83 -2.19
C SER A 601 -14.04 -14.33 -2.05
N THR A 602 -14.76 -14.71 -0.99
CA THR A 602 -16.09 -14.18 -0.68
C THR A 602 -15.99 -12.71 -0.30
N ALA A 603 -15.03 -12.31 0.54
CA ALA A 603 -14.83 -10.90 0.93
C ALA A 603 -14.46 -10.03 -0.27
N GLU A 604 -13.61 -10.52 -1.18
CA GLU A 604 -13.31 -9.87 -2.45
C GLU A 604 -14.57 -9.70 -3.31
N LYS A 605 -15.36 -10.77 -3.45
CA LYS A 605 -16.60 -10.69 -4.23
C LYS A 605 -17.62 -9.72 -3.62
N ILE A 606 -17.72 -9.64 -2.29
CA ILE A 606 -18.55 -8.65 -1.59
C ILE A 606 -18.03 -7.24 -1.80
N MET A 607 -16.71 -7.02 -1.73
CA MET A 607 -16.06 -5.74 -2.00
C MET A 607 -16.41 -5.23 -3.40
N ASP A 608 -16.37 -6.10 -4.42
CA ASP A 608 -16.75 -5.76 -5.79
C ASP A 608 -18.23 -5.37 -5.92
N GLU A 609 -19.12 -6.14 -5.28
CA GLU A 609 -20.57 -5.84 -5.27
C GLU A 609 -20.88 -4.55 -4.49
N ALA A 610 -20.03 -4.17 -3.53
CA ALA A 610 -20.16 -2.93 -2.76
C ALA A 610 -19.82 -1.66 -3.56
N LYS A 611 -19.23 -1.78 -4.77
CA LYS A 611 -18.83 -0.63 -5.57
C LYS A 611 -20.03 0.28 -5.91
N ILE A 612 -19.88 1.57 -5.59
CA ILE A 612 -20.81 2.64 -5.95
C ILE A 612 -20.32 3.32 -7.24
N GLU A 613 -21.20 3.37 -8.25
CA GLU A 613 -20.89 3.99 -9.55
C GLU A 613 -20.83 5.52 -9.43
N LYS A 614 -20.15 6.14 -10.40
CA LYS A 614 -19.93 7.58 -10.43
C LYS A 614 -21.14 8.26 -11.07
N ASP A 615 -22.02 8.80 -10.23
CA ASP A 615 -23.09 9.71 -10.66
C ASP A 615 -22.74 11.15 -10.28
N GLU A 616 -23.20 12.14 -11.07
CA GLU A 616 -22.93 13.58 -10.88
C GLU A 616 -23.32 14.13 -9.48
N VAL A 617 -24.11 13.37 -8.71
CA VAL A 617 -24.71 13.78 -7.43
C VAL A 617 -24.00 13.17 -6.20
N ASN A 618 -23.23 12.09 -6.33
CA ASN A 618 -22.71 11.34 -5.18
C ASN A 618 -21.27 11.77 -4.80
N ILE A 619 -21.15 12.50 -3.69
CA ILE A 619 -19.88 12.99 -3.14
C ILE A 619 -19.14 11.90 -2.33
N ASP A 620 -19.85 10.95 -1.71
CA ASP A 620 -19.24 9.87 -0.91
C ASP A 620 -19.28 8.53 -1.68
N ARG A 621 -18.12 8.14 -2.23
CA ARG A 621 -17.94 6.85 -2.92
C ARG A 621 -17.29 5.79 -2.03
N ASN A 622 -17.05 6.09 -0.76
CA ASN A 622 -16.55 5.10 0.16
C ASN A 622 -17.67 4.16 0.57
N SER A 623 -17.51 2.87 0.31
CA SER A 623 -18.57 1.88 0.52
C SER A 623 -18.11 0.64 1.26
N ILE A 624 -19.05 0.02 1.98
CA ILE A 624 -18.83 -1.19 2.76
C ILE A 624 -19.96 -2.20 2.49
N GLY A 625 -19.59 -3.37 1.97
CA GLY A 625 -20.44 -4.55 1.89
C GLY A 625 -20.14 -5.51 3.05
N ILE A 626 -21.18 -6.02 3.71
CA ILE A 626 -21.04 -6.89 4.88
C ILE A 626 -21.88 -8.15 4.72
N LEU A 627 -21.30 -9.30 5.05
CA LEU A 627 -21.96 -10.59 5.10
C LEU A 627 -21.57 -11.34 6.38
N VAL A 628 -22.56 -11.94 7.05
CA VAL A 628 -22.33 -12.83 8.19
C VAL A 628 -22.87 -14.21 7.86
N SER A 629 -22.04 -15.24 7.98
CA SER A 629 -22.46 -16.62 7.74
C SER A 629 -22.02 -17.55 8.88
N PRO A 630 -22.98 -18.19 9.58
CA PRO A 630 -22.67 -19.25 10.54
C PRO A 630 -22.32 -20.59 9.88
N SER A 631 -22.41 -20.67 8.55
CA SER A 631 -22.18 -21.88 7.76
C SER A 631 -21.19 -21.61 6.63
N PHE A 632 -20.83 -22.65 5.90
CA PHE A 632 -19.96 -22.51 4.72
C PHE A 632 -20.53 -21.49 3.73
N VAL A 633 -19.67 -20.56 3.31
CA VAL A 633 -19.97 -19.55 2.30
C VAL A 633 -18.87 -19.55 1.25
N SER A 634 -19.28 -19.33 0.00
CA SER A 634 -18.39 -19.22 -1.15
C SER A 634 -18.87 -18.07 -2.04
N PRO A 635 -18.04 -17.58 -2.97
CA PRO A 635 -18.43 -16.51 -3.89
C PRO A 635 -19.73 -16.80 -4.66
N SER A 636 -19.99 -18.06 -5.01
CA SER A 636 -21.22 -18.48 -5.71
C SER A 636 -22.49 -18.34 -4.86
N ALA A 637 -22.37 -18.38 -3.53
CA ALA A 637 -23.52 -18.31 -2.63
C ALA A 637 -24.00 -16.87 -2.38
N ILE A 638 -23.17 -15.85 -2.61
CA ILE A 638 -23.48 -14.45 -2.29
C ILE A 638 -24.81 -13.99 -2.92
N ARG A 639 -25.03 -14.32 -4.20
CA ARG A 639 -26.27 -13.92 -4.91
C ARG A 639 -27.53 -14.52 -4.30
N SER A 640 -27.42 -15.67 -3.63
CA SER A 640 -28.58 -16.29 -2.97
C SER A 640 -29.04 -15.49 -1.74
N PHE A 641 -28.16 -14.72 -1.11
CA PHE A 641 -28.49 -13.83 -0.01
C PHE A 641 -29.11 -12.49 -0.48
N GLN A 642 -28.88 -12.10 -1.74
CA GLN A 642 -29.36 -10.83 -2.28
C GLN A 642 -30.87 -10.80 -2.51
N ARG A 643 -31.46 -11.93 -2.90
CA ARG A 643 -32.83 -11.99 -3.42
C ARG A 643 -33.78 -12.74 -2.50
N PHE A 644 -34.99 -12.20 -2.39
CA PHE A 644 -36.13 -12.84 -1.75
C PHE A 644 -37.37 -12.73 -2.63
N GLY A 645 -37.68 -13.81 -3.35
CA GLY A 645 -38.59 -13.73 -4.49
C GLY A 645 -38.05 -12.72 -5.51
N ASP A 646 -38.88 -11.78 -5.93
CA ASP A 646 -38.48 -10.72 -6.86
C ASP A 646 -37.72 -9.56 -6.18
N PHE A 647 -37.71 -9.51 -4.84
CA PHE A 647 -37.15 -8.40 -4.10
C PHE A 647 -35.66 -8.55 -3.85
N THR A 648 -34.92 -7.45 -3.92
CA THR A 648 -33.54 -7.35 -3.41
C THR A 648 -33.60 -6.97 -1.94
N ILE A 649 -33.18 -7.86 -1.04
CA ILE A 649 -33.23 -7.66 0.41
C ILE A 649 -31.86 -7.30 1.04
N LEU A 650 -30.80 -7.42 0.24
CA LEU A 650 -29.41 -7.16 0.60
C LEU A 650 -28.71 -6.55 -0.62
N SER A 651 -28.17 -5.35 -0.45
CA SER A 651 -27.57 -4.59 -1.54
C SER A 651 -26.04 -4.61 -1.53
N TYR A 652 -25.41 -4.74 -0.35
CA TYR A 652 -23.97 -4.58 -0.12
C TYR A 652 -23.41 -3.17 -0.42
N LYS A 653 -24.23 -2.23 -0.89
CA LYS A 653 -23.79 -0.90 -1.35
C LYS A 653 -24.09 0.17 -0.31
N ASN A 654 -23.58 -0.03 0.90
CA ASN A 654 -23.74 0.93 2.00
C ASN A 654 -22.59 1.93 1.96
N THR A 655 -22.89 3.23 2.00
CA THR A 655 -21.86 4.26 2.18
C THR A 655 -21.30 4.20 3.60
N ILE A 656 -20.06 4.69 3.80
CA ILE A 656 -19.48 4.77 5.14
C ILE A 656 -20.37 5.58 6.09
N SER A 657 -20.93 6.69 5.61
CA SER A 657 -21.80 7.56 6.38
C SER A 657 -23.08 6.84 6.84
N GLU A 658 -23.71 6.04 5.98
CA GLU A 658 -24.89 5.23 6.34
C GLU A 658 -24.59 4.19 7.43
N VAL A 659 -23.45 3.50 7.32
CA VAL A 659 -23.04 2.50 8.31
C VAL A 659 -22.72 3.15 9.65
N GLU A 660 -22.01 4.28 9.64
CA GLU A 660 -21.70 5.06 10.85
C GLU A 660 -22.97 5.54 11.56
N ASP A 661 -23.95 6.05 10.81
CA ASP A 661 -25.23 6.46 11.38
C ASP A 661 -25.97 5.29 12.04
N ILE A 662 -25.97 4.10 11.44
CA ILE A 662 -26.58 2.89 12.04
C ILE A 662 -25.89 2.54 13.37
N LEU A 663 -24.56 2.59 13.41
CA LEU A 663 -23.79 2.22 14.60
C LEU A 663 -23.92 3.25 15.72
N ASN A 664 -24.09 4.53 15.38
CA ASN A 664 -24.37 5.60 16.34
C ASN A 664 -25.76 5.49 16.98
N ASP A 665 -26.77 5.06 16.22
CA ASP A 665 -28.15 4.89 16.73
C ASP A 665 -28.20 3.80 17.82
N VAL A 666 -27.42 2.73 17.67
CA VAL A 666 -27.39 1.59 18.62
C VAL A 666 -26.34 1.72 19.72
N LYS A 667 -25.46 2.74 19.65
CA LYS A 667 -24.43 3.07 20.66
C LYS A 667 -23.53 1.90 21.08
N VAL A 668 -22.98 1.17 20.13
CA VAL A 668 -22.15 -0.03 20.40
C VAL A 668 -20.97 0.28 21.33
N ASP A 669 -20.91 -0.36 22.49
CA ASP A 669 -19.69 -0.40 23.30
C ASP A 669 -18.75 -1.53 22.87
N ILE A 670 -17.63 -1.18 22.24
CA ILE A 670 -16.60 -2.14 21.81
C ILE A 670 -15.63 -2.55 22.93
N SER A 671 -15.79 -2.03 24.16
CA SER A 671 -14.95 -2.36 25.32
C SER A 671 -15.38 -3.67 26.03
N GLY A 672 -16.61 -4.14 25.84
CA GLY A 672 -17.14 -5.32 26.53
C GLY A 672 -18.57 -5.68 26.16
N LYS A 673 -19.16 -6.71 26.81
CA LYS A 673 -20.53 -7.16 26.54
C LYS A 673 -21.53 -6.02 26.78
N ASP A 674 -22.21 -5.61 25.72
CA ASP A 674 -23.28 -4.63 25.74
C ASP A 674 -24.64 -5.34 25.62
N GLU A 675 -25.36 -5.48 26.74
CA GLU A 675 -26.68 -6.14 26.74
C GLU A 675 -27.74 -5.32 25.99
N ASN A 676 -27.63 -3.99 25.97
CA ASN A 676 -28.56 -3.15 25.20
C ASN A 676 -28.38 -3.39 23.70
N PHE A 677 -27.13 -3.47 23.23
CA PHE A 677 -26.82 -3.78 21.83
C PHE A 677 -27.39 -5.14 21.39
N LYS A 678 -27.33 -6.16 22.26
CA LYS A 678 -27.90 -7.48 21.95
C LYS A 678 -29.41 -7.44 21.73
N ASP A 679 -30.11 -6.58 22.44
CA ASP A 679 -31.56 -6.45 22.26
C ASP A 679 -31.89 -5.83 20.89
N PHE A 680 -31.07 -4.89 20.38
CA PHE A 680 -31.18 -4.42 18.97
C PHE A 680 -30.98 -5.55 17.96
N VAL A 681 -29.99 -6.42 18.20
CA VAL A 681 -29.71 -7.55 17.32
C VAL A 681 -30.86 -8.56 17.36
N ARG A 682 -31.40 -8.88 18.54
CA ARG A 682 -32.54 -9.80 18.71
C ARG A 682 -33.80 -9.30 18.00
N GLU A 683 -34.08 -8.01 18.09
CA GLU A 683 -35.22 -7.42 17.40
C GLU A 683 -35.06 -7.54 15.87
N MET A 684 -33.85 -7.29 15.36
CA MET A 684 -33.54 -7.50 13.95
C MET A 684 -33.59 -8.97 13.53
N GLU A 685 -33.15 -9.89 14.38
CA GLU A 685 -33.30 -11.34 14.16
C GLU A 685 -34.78 -11.73 14.05
N SER A 686 -35.65 -11.17 14.91
CA SER A 686 -37.09 -11.40 14.85
C SER A 686 -37.69 -10.95 13.51
N ILE A 687 -37.32 -9.76 13.04
CA ILE A 687 -37.73 -9.22 11.72
C ILE A 687 -37.27 -10.13 10.57
N VAL A 688 -36.00 -10.53 10.58
CA VAL A 688 -35.43 -11.40 9.54
C VAL A 688 -36.08 -12.78 9.58
N GLN A 689 -36.32 -13.34 10.76
CA GLN A 689 -37.02 -14.60 10.94
C GLN A 689 -38.45 -14.51 10.42
N PHE A 690 -39.16 -13.42 10.72
CA PHE A 690 -40.51 -13.18 10.21
C PHE A 690 -40.56 -13.20 8.68
N LEU A 691 -39.62 -12.50 8.04
CA LEU A 691 -39.47 -12.46 6.58
C LEU A 691 -39.33 -13.88 6.00
N TYR A 692 -38.37 -14.67 6.50
CA TYR A 692 -38.11 -16.02 5.99
C TYR A 692 -39.24 -17.02 6.30
N MET A 693 -39.94 -16.87 7.42
CA MET A 693 -41.08 -17.72 7.79
C MET A 693 -42.31 -17.48 6.92
N HIS A 694 -42.67 -16.21 6.69
CA HIS A 694 -43.93 -15.86 5.99
C HIS A 694 -43.77 -15.78 4.48
N LYS A 695 -42.55 -15.61 3.97
CA LYS A 695 -42.28 -15.56 2.52
C LYS A 695 -43.04 -14.48 1.76
N ASN A 696 -43.37 -13.38 2.44
CA ASN A 696 -44.11 -12.25 1.88
C ASN A 696 -43.53 -10.91 2.34
N ILE A 697 -43.07 -10.09 1.40
CA ILE A 697 -42.46 -8.80 1.71
C ILE A 697 -43.47 -7.77 2.22
N ASN A 698 -44.71 -7.80 1.71
CA ASN A 698 -45.74 -6.85 2.13
C ASN A 698 -46.15 -7.10 3.59
N GLU A 699 -46.26 -8.37 3.98
CA GLU A 699 -46.49 -8.75 5.38
C GLU A 699 -45.31 -8.32 6.27
N THR A 700 -44.08 -8.45 5.77
CA THR A 700 -42.88 -8.00 6.49
C THR A 700 -42.87 -6.48 6.69
N ILE A 701 -43.29 -5.71 5.68
CA ILE A 701 -43.43 -4.25 5.81
C ILE A 701 -44.50 -3.87 6.84
N ILE A 702 -45.64 -4.56 6.84
CA ILE A 702 -46.68 -4.35 7.86
C ILE A 702 -46.14 -4.69 9.26
N TYR A 703 -45.38 -5.78 9.38
CA TYR A 703 -44.72 -6.16 10.63
C TYR A 703 -43.74 -5.08 11.10
N LEU A 704 -42.87 -4.57 10.22
CA LEU A 704 -41.96 -3.45 10.50
C LEU A 704 -42.71 -2.20 11.01
N ILE A 705 -43.80 -1.81 10.35
CA ILE A 705 -44.61 -0.67 10.78
C ILE A 705 -45.18 -0.88 12.19
N ARG A 706 -45.60 -2.11 12.52
CA ARG A 706 -46.10 -2.45 13.86
C ARG A 706 -45.00 -2.41 14.92
N GLU A 707 -43.84 -2.98 14.62
CA GLU A 707 -42.70 -3.00 15.57
C GLU A 707 -42.15 -1.59 15.81
N ARG A 708 -42.14 -0.73 14.78
CA ARG A 708 -41.81 0.70 14.93
C ARG A 708 -42.67 1.41 15.98
N VAL A 709 -43.97 1.10 16.02
CA VAL A 709 -44.92 1.71 16.97
C VAL A 709 -44.79 1.10 18.36
N ARG A 710 -44.54 -0.20 18.44
CA ARG A 710 -44.43 -0.95 19.71
C ARG A 710 -43.16 -0.60 20.47
N HIS A 711 -42.04 -0.47 19.76
CA HIS A 711 -40.75 -0.30 20.39
C HIS A 711 -40.06 1.00 19.93
N LYS A 712 -40.35 2.09 20.65
CA LYS A 712 -39.79 3.43 20.35
C LYS A 712 -38.26 3.45 20.29
N GLU A 713 -37.60 2.61 21.08
CA GLU A 713 -36.14 2.51 21.16
C GLU A 713 -35.50 2.02 19.85
N TYR A 714 -36.19 1.18 19.05
CA TYR A 714 -35.70 0.64 17.77
C TYR A 714 -36.29 1.37 16.55
N SER A 715 -37.16 2.36 16.79
CA SER A 715 -37.92 3.04 15.74
C SER A 715 -37.04 3.71 14.68
N GLN A 716 -35.88 4.23 15.06
CA GLN A 716 -34.91 4.85 14.14
C GLN A 716 -34.31 3.83 13.17
N LEU A 717 -33.94 2.65 13.66
CA LEU A 717 -33.39 1.57 12.84
C LEU A 717 -34.43 1.03 11.87
N ILE A 718 -35.66 0.82 12.36
CA ILE A 718 -36.79 0.41 11.52
C ILE A 718 -37.12 1.49 10.48
N ASP A 719 -37.04 2.78 10.84
CA ASP A 719 -37.24 3.88 9.89
C ASP A 719 -36.21 3.87 8.77
N LYS A 720 -34.95 3.52 9.04
CA LYS A 720 -33.92 3.35 7.99
C LYS A 720 -34.28 2.21 7.04
N ILE A 721 -34.75 1.07 7.56
CA ILE A 721 -35.23 -0.06 6.74
C ILE A 721 -36.40 0.39 5.85
N LEU A 722 -37.42 1.01 6.45
CA LEU A 722 -38.61 1.46 5.72
C LEU A 722 -38.28 2.52 4.66
N LYS A 723 -37.34 3.44 4.94
CA LYS A 723 -36.86 4.43 3.95
C LYS A 723 -36.09 3.80 2.79
N SER A 724 -35.45 2.65 3.00
CA SER A 724 -34.76 1.92 1.94
C SER A 724 -35.71 1.18 0.99
N TYR A 725 -37.00 1.07 1.36
CA TYR A 725 -38.00 0.41 0.52
C TYR A 725 -38.29 1.22 -0.73
N LYS A 726 -38.03 0.62 -1.89
CA LYS A 726 -38.34 1.16 -3.20
C LYS A 726 -39.15 0.15 -3.98
N ILE A 727 -40.44 0.43 -4.15
CA ILE A 727 -41.37 -0.48 -4.83
C ILE A 727 -41.02 -0.68 -6.31
N ASP A 728 -40.63 0.39 -7.00
CA ASP A 728 -40.31 0.36 -8.44
C ASP A 728 -39.02 -0.44 -8.71
N GLU A 729 -38.06 -0.39 -7.80
CA GLU A 729 -36.81 -1.16 -7.86
C GLU A 729 -36.95 -2.57 -7.24
N LYS A 730 -38.13 -2.89 -6.67
CA LYS A 730 -38.36 -4.07 -5.81
C LYS A 730 -37.21 -4.28 -4.82
N LYS A 731 -36.89 -3.26 -4.01
CA LYS A 731 -35.71 -3.24 -3.13
C LYS A 731 -36.08 -2.85 -1.70
N ILE A 732 -35.44 -3.48 -0.71
CA ILE A 732 -35.47 -3.08 0.71
C ILE A 732 -34.23 -3.61 1.43
N ASN A 733 -33.47 -2.77 2.13
CA ASN A 733 -32.18 -3.16 2.71
C ASN A 733 -32.32 -3.74 4.13
N ILE A 734 -33.09 -4.82 4.29
CA ILE A 734 -33.29 -5.48 5.60
C ILE A 734 -31.99 -6.15 6.07
N LEU A 735 -31.37 -6.95 5.18
CA LEU A 735 -30.21 -7.74 5.56
C LEU A 735 -28.93 -6.93 5.68
N ASP A 736 -28.80 -5.79 4.98
CA ASP A 736 -27.65 -4.89 5.14
C ASP A 736 -27.55 -4.43 6.60
N ILE A 737 -28.65 -3.90 7.16
CA ILE A 737 -28.73 -3.43 8.55
C ILE A 737 -28.53 -4.60 9.51
N TYR A 738 -29.17 -5.74 9.27
CA TYR A 738 -29.00 -6.92 10.10
C TYR A 738 -27.54 -7.40 10.14
N PHE A 739 -26.86 -7.50 9.01
CA PHE A 739 -25.48 -7.99 8.95
C PHE A 739 -24.46 -7.01 9.55
N ILE A 740 -24.71 -5.70 9.48
CA ILE A 740 -23.90 -4.69 10.21
C ILE A 740 -23.92 -5.02 11.71
N LEU A 741 -25.11 -5.16 12.30
CA LEU A 741 -25.25 -5.42 13.73
C LEU A 741 -24.76 -6.84 14.10
N LYS A 742 -25.14 -7.83 13.29
CA LYS A 742 -24.83 -9.23 13.57
C LYS A 742 -23.34 -9.53 13.53
N SER A 743 -22.58 -8.84 12.67
CA SER A 743 -21.12 -9.01 12.59
C SER A 743 -20.45 -8.67 13.93
N ILE A 744 -20.83 -7.54 14.53
CA ILE A 744 -20.31 -7.09 15.82
C ILE A 744 -20.77 -8.03 16.95
N ASP A 745 -22.06 -8.39 16.97
CA ASP A 745 -22.63 -9.31 17.97
C ASP A 745 -21.89 -10.66 18.03
N SER A 746 -21.55 -11.16 16.84
CA SER A 746 -20.85 -12.44 16.68
C SER A 746 -19.44 -12.44 17.31
N GLY A 747 -18.84 -11.26 17.55
CA GLY A 747 -17.59 -11.12 18.28
C GLY A 747 -17.71 -11.28 19.80
N PHE A 748 -18.89 -11.03 20.38
CA PHE A 748 -19.11 -11.15 21.84
C PHE A 748 -19.28 -12.60 22.30
N SER A 749 -19.85 -13.44 21.44
CA SER A 749 -20.31 -14.78 21.79
C SER A 749 -19.34 -15.86 21.32
N LYS A 750 -19.23 -16.93 22.11
CA LYS A 750 -18.59 -18.17 21.65
C LYS A 750 -19.40 -18.74 20.49
N VAL A 751 -18.72 -19.29 19.49
CA VAL A 751 -19.37 -20.12 18.48
C VAL A 751 -19.96 -21.33 19.22
N ARG A 752 -21.28 -21.49 19.18
CA ARG A 752 -21.92 -22.73 19.64
C ARG A 752 -21.72 -23.79 18.56
N GLU A 753 -21.38 -25.01 18.98
CA GLU A 753 -21.28 -26.18 18.10
C GLU A 753 -22.57 -26.39 17.30
#